data_AF-A0A7Y5BC63-F1
#
_entry.id   AF-A0A7Y5BC63-F1
#
_cell.length_a   1.000
_cell.length_b   1.000
_cell.length_c   1.000
_cell.angle_alpha   90.00
_cell.angle_beta   90.00
_cell.angle_gamma   90.00
#
_symmetry.space_group_name_H-M   'P 1'
#
loop_
_entity.id
_entity.type
_entity.pdbx_description
1 polymer ?
#
loop_
_entity_poly.entity_id
_entity_poly.type
_entity_poly.pdbx_seq_one_letter_code
_entity_poly.pdbx_strand_id
1 'polypeptide(L)'
;MRRKKQSDDITEAPADSSAEPASPVEASSESQSKPAPKASTRGRRRKAADEDPDAKQLAFDVEGDPPANEAAPETSDPPAAPRGSRRRKKPDVSAEATPEPNMAKDAPEPVEPQRKPKRTRSKVKDEPATVDPLEEFSVGFPTFSFRAIEPRPPRSQSPEARGSVPRKSRDRRRREHQDLEITAAAAVQPRTRQTRTSAKDRTPEATAPEPQTVVEEPKKPEPKPLIPIPADAPQIVVRDGIPSLVREGKVIPPLAFFGSPTTEERSAIVFEEIHMAGAAGVHLHFLLTELEVDRSAVSESVAIASYLISKAAEADPEAQVILRLVFVSPTGWESSYPDAVYSDQSGRLAEPSVADDEYWDEARKCLIDFIKQIRKSAVSQHLIGIHLERGEWFIADGVGYDTSRAATRKFRDWARTRYNGDEVSLRAAWFNGQASFANLEIPPFQTPKAEDVSFVRLSRKERPWVDYHLFLSDATASRVADLAYAVKEASAGYFLAGVSYGYTFEWAHPASGHLSLGKILRTPEIDFVAGPPSYRNREPGGAAPFPCPVDSFPLNGKLYISEEDYKTAISSYAESDDFNPVIKTPQALECVHWRGIGAALAHASGVCWMDLWGNGWLKTSTIWNRGTQALSKFIQRMSAPLGGPDVAVFIDERALAYLVDKESFAQLVQNVRESVLRSGLSAGFYLLSDLAHREQFPESKVYIFLNAWDMRSEHRAAIKARLQKSGKVLFWLYAAGLFDAGRESLERAREVTGIALKPQPFHSRTGTTILNRRHPLCEAFPDRGVVGGGTMVPSYFAIPEEATVLGEYSQTGLPSFVVKEFRDPSSPENNWTSVFLGEPSVSSGLIRSLGQYAGAHVWNFHNDVVHVRPPFLTIHCTGEGQRALALPANFSAYDLLKGDWSTIESATLRFNALDGSTHLFLVGLREELQALLAVSPDDALRMEDIPTRPENTTRFDLDTLDVSIVQLGEWIEGGVPEEISDEWFLKPLATEPFEEAPFEEPATEEPGKVGRRRRSRRRPMDSNGGRGKSNAPEGFDELGLGVMFRKRD
;
A
#
# COMPACT_ATOMS: atom_id res chain seq x y z
N MET A 1 -2.51 -50.11 -52.99
CA MET A 1 -2.03 -51.42 -53.50
C MET A 1 -1.55 -52.27 -52.33
N ARG A 2 -1.58 -53.62 -52.42
CA ARG A 2 -1.42 -54.59 -51.29
C ARG A 2 -2.54 -54.40 -50.22
N ARG A 3 -3.64 -55.17 -50.10
CA ARG A 3 -3.91 -56.65 -50.05
C ARG A 3 -3.16 -57.34 -48.89
N LYS A 4 -3.75 -58.24 -48.08
CA LYS A 4 -5.06 -58.98 -48.05
C LYS A 4 -5.28 -59.44 -46.56
N LYS A 5 -6.39 -59.99 -46.00
CA LYS A 5 -7.85 -60.30 -46.19
C LYS A 5 -8.36 -60.54 -44.71
N GLN A 6 -9.61 -60.67 -44.26
CA GLN A 6 -10.99 -60.75 -44.79
C GLN A 6 -11.99 -60.54 -43.61
N SER A 7 -13.28 -60.40 -43.94
CA SER A 7 -14.45 -61.09 -43.36
C SER A 7 -15.09 -60.70 -42.05
N ASP A 8 -16.42 -60.74 -41.95
CA ASP A 8 -17.58 -60.79 -42.91
C ASP A 8 -18.81 -60.89 -41.96
N ASP A 9 -20.03 -60.38 -42.17
CA ASP A 9 -20.69 -59.44 -43.11
C ASP A 9 -22.10 -59.11 -42.48
N ILE A 10 -23.00 -58.37 -43.17
CA ILE A 10 -24.45 -58.19 -42.86
C ILE A 10 -24.78 -57.30 -41.62
N THR A 11 -25.74 -56.35 -41.58
CA THR A 11 -26.56 -55.57 -42.55
C THR A 11 -26.81 -54.15 -41.90
N GLU A 12 -27.79 -53.25 -42.14
CA GLU A 12 -29.05 -53.19 -42.93
C GLU A 12 -29.49 -51.75 -43.24
N ALA A 13 -30.37 -51.55 -44.23
CA ALA A 13 -31.02 -50.28 -44.61
C ALA A 13 -32.25 -50.57 -45.51
N PRO A 14 -33.29 -49.70 -45.62
CA PRO A 14 -33.27 -48.67 -46.69
C PRO A 14 -34.20 -47.41 -46.53
N ALA A 15 -34.01 -46.42 -47.43
CA ALA A 15 -35.05 -45.59 -48.13
C ALA A 15 -36.04 -44.67 -47.35
N ASP A 16 -36.71 -43.68 -47.96
CA ASP A 16 -36.45 -42.73 -49.09
C ASP A 16 -37.63 -41.70 -49.14
N SER A 17 -37.64 -40.79 -50.12
CA SER A 17 -38.70 -39.83 -50.57
C SER A 17 -38.61 -38.38 -50.04
N SER A 18 -39.09 -37.34 -50.75
CA SER A 18 -38.86 -36.88 -52.15
C SER A 18 -39.86 -35.74 -52.49
N ALA A 19 -39.42 -34.56 -52.93
CA ALA A 19 -40.15 -33.67 -53.87
C ALA A 19 -39.40 -32.34 -54.15
N GLU A 20 -39.04 -32.13 -55.42
CA GLU A 20 -38.85 -30.82 -56.08
C GLU A 20 -40.12 -30.55 -56.97
N PRO A 21 -40.27 -29.53 -57.85
CA PRO A 21 -39.28 -28.54 -58.37
C PRO A 21 -39.76 -27.07 -58.48
N ALA A 22 -38.86 -26.16 -58.90
CA ALA A 22 -39.06 -25.25 -60.07
C ALA A 22 -37.87 -24.26 -60.28
N SER A 23 -37.46 -24.06 -61.53
CA SER A 23 -36.40 -23.12 -62.00
C SER A 23 -36.99 -22.20 -63.11
N PRO A 24 -36.26 -21.53 -64.05
CA PRO A 24 -34.81 -21.22 -64.24
C PRO A 24 -34.56 -19.68 -64.42
N VAL A 25 -33.40 -19.10 -64.83
CA VAL A 25 -32.68 -19.13 -66.15
C VAL A 25 -31.29 -18.39 -66.10
N GLU A 26 -30.21 -19.09 -66.53
CA GLU A 26 -29.00 -18.69 -67.33
C GLU A 26 -28.12 -17.42 -67.01
N ALA A 27 -26.80 -17.34 -67.30
CA ALA A 27 -25.80 -18.29 -67.85
C ALA A 27 -24.29 -17.87 -67.63
N SER A 28 -23.38 -18.75 -68.07
CA SER A 28 -21.88 -18.78 -68.09
C SER A 28 -21.11 -17.52 -68.59
N SER A 29 -19.79 -17.33 -68.37
CA SER A 29 -18.66 -18.23 -68.77
C SER A 29 -17.25 -17.81 -68.25
N GLU A 30 -16.17 -18.48 -68.70
CA GLU A 30 -14.81 -18.54 -68.12
C GLU A 30 -13.78 -17.49 -68.64
N SER A 31 -12.64 -17.30 -67.93
CA SER A 31 -11.26 -17.56 -68.45
C SER A 31 -10.13 -16.97 -67.55
N GLN A 32 -8.85 -17.17 -67.93
CA GLN A 32 -7.64 -16.96 -67.10
C GLN A 32 -6.76 -15.77 -67.56
N SER A 33 -5.95 -15.17 -66.67
CA SER A 33 -4.47 -15.05 -66.84
C SER A 33 -3.74 -14.13 -65.81
N LYS A 34 -2.43 -14.36 -65.66
CA LYS A 34 -1.37 -13.47 -65.11
C LYS A 34 -0.54 -12.92 -66.32
N PRO A 35 0.28 -11.83 -66.24
CA PRO A 35 1.16 -11.49 -65.12
C PRO A 35 1.40 -9.97 -64.84
N ALA A 36 2.41 -9.67 -64.01
CA ALA A 36 2.99 -8.34 -63.69
C ALA A 36 4.12 -7.97 -64.71
N PRO A 37 5.13 -7.08 -64.50
CA PRO A 37 5.51 -6.25 -63.33
C PRO A 37 6.10 -4.83 -63.65
N LYS A 38 6.75 -4.20 -62.63
CA LYS A 38 7.69 -3.03 -62.66
C LYS A 38 7.02 -1.66 -62.88
N ALA A 39 7.16 -0.62 -62.03
CA ALA A 39 8.25 -0.06 -61.20
C ALA A 39 9.23 0.88 -61.93
N SER A 40 9.44 2.09 -61.40
CA SER A 40 10.78 2.69 -61.19
C SER A 40 10.75 4.05 -60.45
N THR A 41 11.84 4.33 -59.71
CA THR A 41 12.45 5.65 -59.36
C THR A 41 11.57 6.82 -58.87
N ARG A 42 11.73 7.26 -57.61
CA ARG A 42 12.77 8.19 -57.09
C ARG A 42 12.67 9.63 -57.63
N GLY A 43 12.25 10.58 -56.78
CA GLY A 43 12.38 12.03 -57.01
C GLY A 43 12.47 12.84 -55.71
N ARG A 44 13.69 13.12 -55.22
CA ARG A 44 13.94 13.92 -54.00
C ARG A 44 14.10 15.42 -54.33
N ARG A 45 13.25 16.29 -53.77
CA ARG A 45 13.53 17.65 -53.16
C ARG A 45 12.18 18.41 -53.03
N ARG A 46 11.78 19.06 -51.91
CA ARG A 46 12.37 20.04 -50.96
C ARG A 46 12.19 21.51 -51.38
N LYS A 47 11.48 22.28 -50.52
CA LYS A 47 11.25 23.75 -50.50
C LYS A 47 10.37 24.28 -51.67
N ALA A 48 9.61 25.37 -51.52
CA ALA A 48 9.28 26.26 -50.37
C ALA A 48 7.74 26.55 -50.40
N ALA A 49 7.05 26.84 -49.29
CA ALA A 49 6.87 28.13 -48.59
C ALA A 49 6.01 29.17 -49.35
N ASP A 50 5.16 29.87 -48.58
CA ASP A 50 4.43 31.12 -48.87
C ASP A 50 3.31 31.06 -49.94
N GLU A 51 2.20 31.82 -49.90
CA GLU A 51 1.50 32.52 -48.79
C GLU A 51 0.02 32.80 -49.20
N ASP A 52 -0.94 32.28 -48.42
CA ASP A 52 -2.33 32.76 -48.19
C ASP A 52 -3.22 33.17 -49.44
N PRO A 53 -4.31 33.99 -49.39
CA PRO A 53 -5.59 33.52 -49.99
C PRO A 53 -6.37 34.52 -50.89
N ASP A 54 -7.42 34.03 -51.57
CA ASP A 54 -8.76 34.65 -51.54
C ASP A 54 -9.83 33.59 -51.87
N ALA A 55 -11.11 33.93 -51.68
CA ALA A 55 -12.26 33.02 -51.62
C ALA A 55 -13.31 33.28 -52.72
N LYS A 56 -14.55 32.82 -52.45
CA LYS A 56 -15.83 33.10 -53.16
C LYS A 56 -16.09 32.21 -54.41
N GLN A 57 -17.34 31.95 -54.83
CA GLN A 57 -18.61 32.63 -54.51
C GLN A 57 -19.88 31.75 -54.75
N LEU A 58 -21.04 32.26 -54.30
CA LEU A 58 -22.44 31.98 -54.73
C LEU A 58 -23.13 30.70 -54.19
N ALA A 59 -24.45 30.70 -53.88
CA ALA A 59 -25.48 31.76 -53.89
C ALA A 59 -26.70 31.46 -52.97
N PHE A 60 -27.28 32.54 -52.39
CA PHE A 60 -28.71 32.94 -52.23
C PHE A 60 -29.84 31.88 -52.01
N ASP A 61 -30.91 32.14 -51.25
CA ASP A 61 -31.50 33.36 -50.61
C ASP A 61 -31.71 33.14 -49.07
N VAL A 62 -32.10 34.05 -48.15
CA VAL A 62 -32.97 35.26 -48.11
C VAL A 62 -34.48 34.90 -48.19
N GLU A 63 -35.46 35.48 -47.49
CA GLU A 63 -35.67 36.61 -46.54
C GLU A 63 -36.39 36.04 -45.27
N GLY A 64 -36.55 36.61 -44.06
CA GLY A 64 -36.32 37.91 -43.35
C GLY A 64 -37.20 37.86 -42.06
N ASP A 65 -37.68 38.91 -41.38
CA ASP A 65 -37.14 40.17 -40.80
C ASP A 65 -38.29 40.70 -39.84
N PRO A 66 -38.25 41.83 -39.06
CA PRO A 66 -37.18 42.79 -38.70
C PRO A 66 -37.10 43.12 -37.16
N PRO A 67 -36.49 44.26 -36.72
CA PRO A 67 -35.12 44.49 -36.20
C PRO A 67 -35.13 44.71 -34.65
N ALA A 68 -34.25 45.39 -33.88
CA ALA A 68 -33.07 46.30 -34.00
C ALA A 68 -32.38 46.39 -32.59
N ASN A 69 -31.28 47.11 -32.26
CA ASN A 69 -30.23 47.87 -32.99
C ASN A 69 -28.98 48.12 -32.08
N GLU A 70 -27.87 48.62 -32.66
CA GLU A 70 -26.84 49.62 -32.20
C GLU A 70 -26.45 49.84 -30.70
N ALA A 71 -25.22 50.27 -30.32
CA ALA A 71 -23.90 50.46 -30.98
C ALA A 71 -22.79 50.73 -29.91
N ALA A 72 -21.53 50.99 -30.31
CA ALA A 72 -20.34 51.09 -29.43
C ALA A 72 -19.61 52.50 -29.44
N PRO A 73 -18.26 52.63 -29.33
CA PRO A 73 -17.54 53.05 -28.10
C PRO A 73 -16.66 54.32 -28.23
N GLU A 74 -16.01 54.83 -27.15
CA GLU A 74 -14.66 55.49 -27.22
C GLU A 74 -13.95 55.79 -25.85
N THR A 75 -12.77 56.45 -25.91
CA THR A 75 -11.60 56.45 -24.99
C THR A 75 -11.51 57.58 -23.91
N SER A 76 -10.65 57.41 -22.86
CA SER A 76 -9.47 58.29 -22.51
C SER A 76 -9.05 58.37 -21.01
N ASP A 77 -7.75 58.67 -20.77
CA ASP A 77 -7.02 58.78 -19.47
C ASP A 77 -7.12 60.19 -18.77
N PRO A 78 -6.31 60.58 -17.72
CA PRO A 78 -5.63 59.76 -16.68
C PRO A 78 -5.77 59.99 -15.13
N PRO A 79 -5.76 61.20 -14.50
CA PRO A 79 -4.52 61.50 -13.74
C PRO A 79 -4.56 61.82 -12.22
N ALA A 80 -3.60 61.18 -11.52
CA ALA A 80 -2.78 61.69 -10.40
C ALA A 80 -3.37 61.89 -8.98
N ALA A 81 -2.46 61.88 -7.98
CA ALA A 81 -2.72 62.02 -6.55
C ALA A 81 -2.18 63.35 -5.97
N PRO A 82 -2.46 63.66 -4.70
CA PRO A 82 -1.41 64.25 -3.86
C PRO A 82 -1.31 63.64 -2.44
N ARG A 83 -0.15 63.86 -1.80
CA ARG A 83 0.16 63.44 -0.42
C ARG A 83 -0.39 64.43 0.62
N GLY A 84 -0.95 63.91 1.72
CA GLY A 84 -1.20 64.66 2.96
C GLY A 84 -0.47 64.02 4.14
N SER A 85 0.08 64.78 5.09
CA SER A 85 0.89 64.23 6.19
C SER A 85 0.53 64.78 7.57
N ARG A 86 0.40 63.89 8.57
CA ARG A 86 1.09 63.92 9.89
C ARG A 86 0.47 62.94 10.91
N ARG A 87 1.31 62.57 11.88
CA ARG A 87 1.07 61.86 13.17
C ARG A 87 -0.30 62.23 13.81
N ARG A 88 -0.96 61.39 14.63
CA ARG A 88 -0.40 60.58 15.77
C ARG A 88 -1.47 59.63 16.38
N LYS A 89 -1.02 58.64 17.18
CA LYS A 89 -1.75 57.73 18.13
C LYS A 89 -2.36 56.42 17.58
N LYS A 90 -2.16 55.34 18.37
CA LYS A 90 -2.98 54.12 18.56
C LYS A 90 -3.91 54.33 19.81
N PRO A 91 -4.84 53.44 20.22
CA PRO A 91 -5.14 52.08 19.74
C PRO A 91 -6.65 51.77 19.54
N ASP A 92 -6.94 50.48 19.28
CA ASP A 92 -8.19 49.71 19.48
C ASP A 92 -9.50 50.10 18.77
N VAL A 93 -10.28 49.07 18.41
CA VAL A 93 -11.60 49.15 17.76
C VAL A 93 -12.52 48.07 18.32
N SER A 94 -13.79 48.40 18.59
CA SER A 94 -14.83 47.45 18.97
C SER A 94 -16.25 47.94 18.65
N ALA A 95 -17.07 47.05 18.07
CA ALA A 95 -18.54 47.06 18.00
C ALA A 95 -19.27 48.08 17.06
N GLU A 96 -20.56 47.77 16.84
CA GLU A 96 -21.64 48.53 16.15
C GLU A 96 -21.57 48.63 14.61
N ALA A 97 -22.67 48.58 13.82
CA ALA A 97 -24.08 48.20 14.09
C ALA A 97 -24.88 47.83 12.79
N THR A 98 -26.17 47.50 12.96
CA THR A 98 -27.19 46.99 11.99
C THR A 98 -27.66 47.97 10.89
N PRO A 99 -28.40 47.53 9.83
CA PRO A 99 -29.89 47.59 9.87
C PRO A 99 -30.69 46.51 9.06
N GLU A 100 -32.03 46.49 9.22
CA GLU A 100 -33.04 45.73 8.44
C GLU A 100 -33.71 46.58 7.31
N PRO A 101 -34.72 46.11 6.51
CA PRO A 101 -36.16 46.15 6.96
C PRO A 101 -37.22 45.17 6.32
N ASN A 102 -37.92 44.41 7.18
CA ASN A 102 -39.40 44.28 7.37
C ASN A 102 -40.47 43.92 6.27
N MET A 103 -41.60 43.32 6.73
CA MET A 103 -42.91 42.94 6.08
C MET A 103 -42.92 41.65 5.21
N ALA A 104 -44.03 40.92 4.90
CA ALA A 104 -45.41 40.63 5.43
C ALA A 104 -46.06 39.55 4.48
N LYS A 105 -47.23 38.87 4.56
CA LYS A 105 -48.42 38.60 5.44
C LYS A 105 -49.15 37.35 4.79
N ASP A 106 -50.27 36.68 5.18
CA ASP A 106 -51.31 36.74 6.24
C ASP A 106 -52.07 35.37 6.39
N ALA A 107 -52.84 35.18 7.49
CA ALA A 107 -54.07 34.37 7.79
C ALA A 107 -54.55 33.10 6.98
N PRO A 108 -55.37 32.16 7.56
CA PRO A 108 -55.66 31.82 8.98
C PRO A 108 -55.71 30.28 9.35
N GLU A 109 -56.12 29.96 10.60
CA GLU A 109 -56.12 28.63 11.30
C GLU A 109 -57.49 27.85 11.24
N PRO A 110 -57.93 26.91 12.15
CA PRO A 110 -57.41 26.30 13.43
C PRO A 110 -57.42 24.72 13.41
N VAL A 111 -57.38 23.87 14.48
CA VAL A 111 -57.64 23.93 15.95
C VAL A 111 -56.85 22.82 16.74
N GLU A 112 -56.92 22.83 18.09
CA GLU A 112 -56.47 21.79 19.06
C GLU A 112 -57.70 21.04 19.70
N PRO A 113 -57.66 20.09 20.71
CA PRO A 113 -56.96 20.14 22.02
C PRO A 113 -56.47 18.76 22.63
N GLN A 114 -56.24 18.68 23.96
CA GLN A 114 -55.25 17.76 24.60
C GLN A 114 -55.74 16.78 25.73
N ARG A 115 -54.92 15.72 25.97
CA ARG A 115 -54.52 15.07 27.27
C ARG A 115 -55.51 14.35 28.22
N LYS A 116 -55.18 13.09 28.62
CA LYS A 116 -54.75 12.66 30.00
C LYS A 116 -54.36 11.13 30.10
N PRO A 117 -53.74 10.62 31.20
CA PRO A 117 -52.89 9.40 31.15
C PRO A 117 -53.18 8.20 32.10
N LYS A 118 -52.56 7.04 31.77
CA LYS A 118 -52.08 5.86 32.58
C LYS A 118 -52.85 5.30 33.80
N ARG A 119 -53.03 3.96 33.80
CA ARG A 119 -53.03 3.09 35.02
C ARG A 119 -52.69 1.62 34.69
N THR A 120 -52.38 0.78 35.69
CA THR A 120 -51.89 -0.62 35.54
C THR A 120 -52.44 -1.59 36.61
N ARG A 121 -52.64 -2.90 36.30
CA ARG A 121 -52.53 -4.07 37.24
C ARG A 121 -52.87 -5.48 36.66
N SER A 122 -51.85 -6.34 36.53
CA SER A 122 -51.67 -7.73 37.03
C SER A 122 -52.77 -8.84 37.10
N LYS A 123 -52.38 -10.06 36.64
CA LYS A 123 -52.83 -11.46 37.01
C LYS A 123 -54.26 -11.88 36.55
N VAL A 124 -54.61 -13.15 36.25
CA VAL A 124 -54.29 -14.50 36.82
C VAL A 124 -54.16 -15.60 35.71
N LYS A 125 -53.76 -16.84 36.07
CA LYS A 125 -53.74 -18.09 35.24
C LYS A 125 -55.12 -18.58 34.79
N ASP A 126 -55.15 -19.43 33.76
CA ASP A 126 -55.87 -20.73 33.78
C ASP A 126 -55.17 -21.77 32.86
N GLU A 127 -55.49 -23.06 33.03
CA GLU A 127 -54.86 -24.25 32.40
C GLU A 127 -55.94 -25.35 32.33
N PRO A 128 -56.08 -26.17 31.27
CA PRO A 128 -55.51 -27.53 31.36
C PRO A 128 -55.20 -28.32 30.04
N ALA A 129 -54.27 -29.27 30.18
CA ALA A 129 -54.28 -30.66 29.64
C ALA A 129 -54.33 -30.98 28.12
N THR A 130 -53.17 -31.42 27.60
CA THR A 130 -52.91 -32.66 26.83
C THR A 130 -53.79 -33.09 25.64
N VAL A 131 -53.17 -33.27 24.46
CA VAL A 131 -52.83 -34.59 23.85
C VAL A 131 -51.53 -34.42 23.03
N ASP A 132 -50.67 -35.43 23.01
CA ASP A 132 -49.45 -35.52 22.19
C ASP A 132 -49.68 -36.61 21.11
N PRO A 133 -49.29 -36.39 19.83
CA PRO A 133 -48.27 -37.27 19.28
C PRO A 133 -47.33 -36.65 18.22
N LEU A 134 -46.03 -36.84 18.46
CA LEU A 134 -44.98 -37.28 17.51
C LEU A 134 -44.58 -36.39 16.31
N GLU A 135 -43.32 -35.93 16.38
CA GLU A 135 -42.31 -35.91 15.31
C GLU A 135 -42.62 -35.25 13.95
N GLU A 136 -42.50 -33.92 13.90
CA GLU A 136 -41.77 -33.25 12.81
C GLU A 136 -40.75 -32.27 13.42
N PHE A 137 -39.44 -32.49 13.16
CA PHE A 137 -38.39 -31.56 13.57
C PHE A 137 -38.30 -30.39 12.58
N SER A 138 -39.21 -29.43 12.71
CA SER A 138 -39.08 -28.12 12.05
C SER A 138 -37.92 -27.36 12.71
N VAL A 139 -36.72 -27.42 12.11
CA VAL A 139 -35.54 -26.66 12.57
C VAL A 139 -35.75 -25.18 12.26
N GLY A 140 -36.35 -24.48 13.21
CA GLY A 140 -36.54 -23.03 13.13
C GLY A 140 -35.21 -22.27 13.09
N PHE A 141 -35.25 -21.09 12.48
CA PHE A 141 -34.14 -20.15 12.40
C PHE A 141 -33.60 -19.85 13.82
N PRO A 142 -32.30 -20.07 14.11
CA PRO A 142 -31.74 -19.74 15.42
C PRO A 142 -31.83 -18.22 15.64
N THR A 143 -32.24 -17.77 16.84
CA THR A 143 -32.47 -16.34 17.09
C THR A 143 -31.15 -15.59 17.28
N PHE A 144 -30.61 -15.06 16.18
CA PHE A 144 -29.39 -14.24 16.16
C PHE A 144 -29.54 -12.98 17.04
N SER A 145 -28.47 -12.62 17.77
CA SER A 145 -28.41 -11.42 18.61
C SER A 145 -27.29 -10.44 18.22
N PHE A 146 -27.09 -10.26 16.90
CA PHE A 146 -26.08 -9.37 16.32
C PHE A 146 -26.03 -7.99 16.99
N ARG A 147 -24.84 -7.63 17.49
CA ARG A 147 -24.60 -6.35 18.15
C ARG A 147 -24.25 -5.26 17.14
N ALA A 148 -25.27 -4.81 16.41
CA ALA A 148 -25.16 -3.69 15.49
C ALA A 148 -24.58 -2.43 16.18
N ILE A 149 -23.33 -2.08 15.86
CA ILE A 149 -22.72 -0.82 16.26
C ILE A 149 -23.25 0.28 15.32
N GLU A 150 -24.44 0.80 15.60
CA GLU A 150 -24.99 1.96 14.88
C GLU A 150 -24.06 3.19 15.01
N PRO A 151 -23.53 3.77 13.92
CA PRO A 151 -22.99 5.11 13.95
C PRO A 151 -24.17 6.10 14.06
N ARG A 152 -24.49 6.56 15.27
CA ARG A 152 -25.62 7.47 15.49
C ARG A 152 -25.30 8.89 15.01
N PRO A 153 -26.26 9.57 14.33
CA PRO A 153 -26.00 10.84 13.69
C PRO A 153 -25.71 11.97 14.68
N PRO A 154 -24.89 12.97 14.30
CA PRO A 154 -24.55 14.10 15.16
C PRO A 154 -25.80 14.93 15.47
N ARG A 155 -26.10 15.13 16.77
CA ARG A 155 -27.22 15.97 17.19
C ARG A 155 -26.93 17.45 16.95
N SER A 156 -27.86 18.11 16.27
CA SER A 156 -27.92 19.56 16.11
C SER A 156 -27.89 20.28 17.46
N GLN A 157 -27.03 21.30 17.60
CA GLN A 157 -26.98 22.15 18.79
C GLN A 157 -28.04 23.26 18.70
N SER A 158 -28.95 23.30 19.67
CA SER A 158 -29.87 24.43 19.91
C SER A 158 -29.52 25.11 21.23
N PRO A 159 -29.58 26.45 21.34
CA PRO A 159 -28.93 27.17 22.45
C PRO A 159 -29.85 27.52 23.63
N GLU A 160 -29.47 27.11 24.84
CA GLU A 160 -29.97 27.66 26.11
C GLU A 160 -28.77 28.02 27.00
N ALA A 161 -28.48 29.29 27.31
CA ALA A 161 -29.20 30.25 28.17
C ALA A 161 -28.70 30.22 29.63
N ARG A 162 -28.25 31.38 30.15
CA ARG A 162 -27.59 31.50 31.48
C ARG A 162 -28.60 31.83 32.60
N GLY A 163 -28.56 31.05 33.69
CA GLY A 163 -29.16 31.38 34.99
C GLY A 163 -28.16 32.03 35.98
N SER A 164 -28.65 32.70 37.03
CA SER A 164 -27.86 33.66 37.83
C SER A 164 -27.57 33.27 39.30
N VAL A 165 -26.53 33.91 39.86
CA VAL A 165 -25.96 33.73 41.21
C VAL A 165 -26.85 34.32 42.33
N PRO A 166 -26.61 33.98 43.61
CA PRO A 166 -26.21 35.08 44.52
C PRO A 166 -24.99 34.80 45.44
N ARG A 167 -24.34 35.91 45.83
CA ARG A 167 -23.03 36.00 46.52
C ARG A 167 -23.07 35.69 48.02
N LYS A 168 -21.88 35.44 48.60
CA LYS A 168 -21.42 36.13 49.84
C LYS A 168 -19.90 36.40 49.79
N SER A 169 -19.43 37.32 50.64
CA SER A 169 -18.06 37.89 50.69
C SER A 169 -17.20 37.21 51.80
N ARG A 170 -15.91 37.52 52.06
CA ARG A 170 -15.28 38.86 52.13
C ARG A 170 -13.75 38.83 52.41
N ASP A 171 -13.02 39.85 51.90
CA ASP A 171 -11.67 40.36 52.30
C ASP A 171 -10.44 39.40 52.39
N ARG A 172 -9.20 39.87 52.61
CA ARG A 172 -8.31 40.69 51.72
C ARG A 172 -6.87 40.80 52.30
N ARG A 173 -5.85 40.74 51.42
CA ARG A 173 -4.47 41.33 51.54
C ARG A 173 -3.40 40.74 52.51
N ARG A 174 -2.37 40.13 51.89
CA ARG A 174 -0.98 40.65 51.72
C ARG A 174 -0.09 40.96 52.96
N ARG A 175 1.08 40.29 53.05
CA ARG A 175 2.38 40.91 53.41
C ARG A 175 3.59 40.09 52.92
N GLU A 176 4.79 40.69 53.03
CA GLU A 176 6.09 40.24 52.50
C GLU A 176 7.13 40.22 53.65
N HIS A 177 8.24 39.49 53.47
CA HIS A 177 9.53 39.51 54.21
C HIS A 177 9.58 39.50 55.76
N GLN A 178 10.34 38.55 56.32
CA GLN A 178 11.52 38.88 57.15
C GLN A 178 12.48 37.68 57.33
N ASP A 179 13.73 38.00 57.70
CA ASP A 179 14.93 37.15 57.66
C ASP A 179 15.33 36.58 59.04
N LEU A 180 16.16 35.53 59.06
CA LEU A 180 16.96 35.13 60.24
C LEU A 180 18.32 34.53 59.85
N GLU A 181 19.40 35.26 60.13
CA GLU A 181 20.72 34.71 60.49
C GLU A 181 20.73 34.44 62.03
N ILE A 182 21.77 34.02 62.77
CA ILE A 182 23.24 33.94 62.60
C ILE A 182 23.75 32.69 63.39
N THR A 183 25.03 32.33 63.61
CA THR A 183 26.30 33.06 63.82
C THR A 183 27.49 32.35 63.12
N ALA A 184 28.73 32.82 63.27
CA ALA A 184 29.89 32.29 62.55
C ALA A 184 31.16 32.14 63.42
N ALA A 185 31.78 30.95 63.38
CA ALA A 185 33.15 30.67 63.89
C ALA A 185 33.72 29.40 63.23
N ALA A 186 34.99 29.31 62.80
CA ALA A 186 36.09 30.29 62.81
C ALA A 186 37.00 30.12 61.57
N ALA A 187 37.89 31.08 61.30
CA ALA A 187 38.77 31.08 60.11
C ALA A 187 40.22 31.47 60.44
N VAL A 188 41.21 30.78 59.84
CA VAL A 188 42.60 31.25 59.74
C VAL A 188 43.19 30.92 58.35
N GLN A 189 43.89 31.92 57.84
CA GLN A 189 44.53 32.16 56.53
C GLN A 189 45.55 31.13 55.97
N PRO A 190 46.04 31.31 54.72
CA PRO A 190 46.65 30.24 53.91
C PRO A 190 48.20 30.18 53.98
N ARG A 191 48.79 29.16 53.34
CA ARG A 191 50.25 29.07 53.09
C ARG A 191 50.62 28.91 51.61
N THR A 192 51.24 29.98 51.10
CA THR A 192 52.35 30.04 50.12
C THR A 192 52.65 28.82 49.23
N ARG A 193 52.52 29.07 47.92
CA ARG A 193 53.13 28.31 46.81
C ARG A 193 54.67 28.30 46.93
N GLN A 194 55.31 27.12 46.84
CA GLN A 194 56.76 27.01 46.64
C GLN A 194 57.13 26.24 45.36
N THR A 195 58.36 26.53 44.95
CA THR A 195 59.07 26.29 43.68
C THR A 195 59.12 24.87 43.09
N ARG A 196 59.33 24.83 41.78
CA ARG A 196 59.59 23.65 40.93
C ARG A 196 60.76 22.79 41.43
N THR A 197 60.60 21.46 41.34
CA THR A 197 61.66 20.52 40.95
C THR A 197 61.10 19.54 39.92
N SER A 198 61.98 18.81 39.21
CA SER A 198 61.63 18.10 37.97
C SER A 198 61.82 16.58 38.06
N ALA A 199 60.95 15.86 37.37
CA ALA A 199 61.13 14.50 36.83
C ALA A 199 61.48 13.36 37.80
N LYS A 200 60.54 12.40 37.92
CA LYS A 200 60.79 11.00 37.51
C LYS A 200 59.49 10.23 37.36
N ASP A 201 59.55 9.15 36.60
CA ASP A 201 58.42 8.31 36.21
C ASP A 201 57.77 7.62 37.42
N ARG A 202 56.43 7.59 37.39
CA ARG A 202 55.63 6.59 38.07
C ARG A 202 54.51 6.17 37.12
N THR A 203 54.49 4.89 36.77
CA THR A 203 53.36 4.24 36.12
C THR A 203 52.08 4.47 36.92
N PRO A 204 50.96 4.85 36.30
CA PRO A 204 49.66 4.75 36.93
C PRO A 204 49.42 3.29 37.33
N GLU A 205 49.06 3.10 38.59
CA GLU A 205 48.59 1.82 39.11
C GLU A 205 47.25 1.50 38.44
N ALA A 206 47.09 0.27 37.94
CA ALA A 206 45.93 -0.08 37.14
C ALA A 206 44.66 -0.06 38.01
N THR A 207 43.79 0.93 37.78
CA THR A 207 42.43 0.92 38.30
C THR A 207 41.77 -0.38 37.86
N ALA A 208 41.28 -1.18 38.81
CA ALA A 208 40.49 -2.34 38.46
C ALA A 208 39.28 -1.87 37.62
N PRO A 209 38.94 -2.55 36.52
CA PRO A 209 37.72 -2.22 35.78
C PRO A 209 36.53 -2.35 36.74
N GLU A 210 35.63 -1.37 36.70
CA GLU A 210 34.32 -1.53 37.32
C GLU A 210 33.68 -2.80 36.71
N PRO A 211 32.97 -3.61 37.52
CA PRO A 211 32.37 -4.83 37.01
C PRO A 211 31.36 -4.47 35.93
N GLN A 212 31.73 -4.72 34.67
CA GLN A 212 30.81 -4.63 33.54
C GLN A 212 29.63 -5.53 33.90
N THR A 213 28.46 -4.92 34.07
CA THR A 213 27.20 -5.65 34.19
C THR A 213 27.00 -6.38 32.87
N VAL A 214 27.35 -7.66 32.84
CA VAL A 214 27.03 -8.55 31.73
C VAL A 214 25.52 -8.59 31.67
N VAL A 215 24.96 -7.80 30.76
CA VAL A 215 23.56 -7.92 30.37
C VAL A 215 23.45 -9.27 29.69
N GLU A 216 22.77 -10.23 30.32
CA GLU A 216 22.41 -11.46 29.63
C GLU A 216 21.57 -11.07 28.41
N GLU A 217 22.05 -11.41 27.22
CA GLU A 217 21.31 -11.15 25.99
C GLU A 217 19.92 -11.79 26.10
N PRO A 218 18.85 -11.07 25.75
CA PRO A 218 17.50 -11.61 25.87
C PRO A 218 17.36 -12.81 24.94
N LYS A 219 17.41 -14.02 25.52
CA LYS A 219 17.39 -15.29 24.77
C LYS A 219 16.29 -15.22 23.71
N LYS A 220 16.69 -15.24 22.43
CA LYS A 220 15.75 -15.26 21.29
C LYS A 220 14.69 -16.35 21.54
N PRO A 221 13.40 -16.05 21.35
CA PRO A 221 12.37 -17.07 21.48
C PRO A 221 12.67 -18.20 20.48
N GLU A 222 12.46 -19.44 20.89
CA GLU A 222 12.58 -20.57 19.96
C GLU A 222 11.43 -20.49 18.94
N PRO A 223 11.72 -20.49 17.63
CA PRO A 223 10.72 -20.27 16.60
C PRO A 223 9.68 -21.39 16.62
N LYS A 224 8.42 -21.07 16.28
CA LYS A 224 7.36 -22.07 16.30
C LYS A 224 7.64 -23.14 15.22
N PRO A 225 7.41 -24.44 15.51
CA PRO A 225 7.57 -25.48 14.49
C PRO A 225 6.60 -25.20 13.33
N LEU A 226 7.08 -25.33 12.08
CA LEU A 226 6.19 -25.22 10.92
C LEU A 226 5.13 -26.32 11.00
N ILE A 227 3.86 -25.95 10.87
CA ILE A 227 2.75 -26.89 10.84
C ILE A 227 2.67 -27.49 9.42
N PRO A 228 2.81 -28.83 9.26
CA PRO A 228 2.72 -29.46 7.95
C PRO A 228 1.32 -29.25 7.33
N ILE A 229 1.29 -28.91 6.05
CA ILE A 229 0.07 -28.80 5.25
C ILE A 229 -0.13 -30.13 4.50
N PRO A 230 -1.26 -30.84 4.67
CA PRO A 230 -1.58 -32.03 3.87
C PRO A 230 -1.64 -31.74 2.37
N ALA A 231 -1.29 -32.71 1.52
CA ALA A 231 -1.29 -32.50 0.06
C ALA A 231 -2.70 -32.31 -0.54
N ASP A 232 -3.73 -32.84 0.11
CA ASP A 232 -5.14 -32.64 -0.21
C ASP A 232 -5.71 -31.32 0.33
N ALA A 233 -5.04 -30.68 1.30
CA ALA A 233 -5.55 -29.48 1.97
C ALA A 233 -5.55 -28.23 1.07
N PRO A 234 -6.57 -27.36 1.23
CA PRO A 234 -6.57 -25.99 0.71
C PRO A 234 -5.30 -25.21 1.08
N GLN A 235 -4.57 -24.72 0.08
CA GLN A 235 -3.31 -23.98 0.28
C GLN A 235 -3.02 -22.99 -0.84
N ILE A 236 -2.28 -21.92 -0.53
CA ILE A 236 -1.73 -20.99 -1.52
C ILE A 236 -0.32 -21.45 -1.92
N VAL A 237 -0.09 -21.63 -3.21
CA VAL A 237 1.21 -22.02 -3.80
C VAL A 237 1.65 -21.01 -4.84
N VAL A 238 2.94 -20.98 -5.19
CA VAL A 238 3.45 -20.09 -6.26
C VAL A 238 3.81 -20.90 -7.50
N ARG A 239 3.11 -20.64 -8.61
CA ARG A 239 3.46 -21.13 -9.96
C ARG A 239 3.81 -19.92 -10.82
N ASP A 240 5.02 -19.87 -11.39
CA ASP A 240 5.49 -18.80 -12.29
C ASP A 240 5.30 -17.36 -11.75
N GLY A 241 5.49 -17.18 -10.43
CA GLY A 241 5.29 -15.92 -9.73
C GLY A 241 3.84 -15.58 -9.36
N ILE A 242 2.90 -16.51 -9.60
CA ILE A 242 1.46 -16.34 -9.34
C ILE A 242 1.07 -17.10 -8.05
N PRO A 243 0.54 -16.42 -7.01
CA PRO A 243 -0.07 -17.08 -5.87
C PRO A 243 -1.43 -17.67 -6.30
N SER A 244 -1.52 -19.00 -6.30
CA SER A 244 -2.70 -19.76 -6.74
C SER A 244 -3.28 -20.54 -5.57
N LEU A 245 -4.60 -20.49 -5.40
CA LEU A 245 -5.31 -21.34 -4.44
C LEU A 245 -5.50 -22.73 -5.04
N VAL A 246 -5.05 -23.76 -4.31
CA VAL A 246 -5.12 -25.17 -4.72
C VAL A 246 -5.79 -25.98 -3.65
N ARG A 247 -6.63 -26.94 -4.07
CA ARG A 247 -7.24 -27.97 -3.22
C ARG A 247 -7.33 -29.26 -4.03
N GLU A 248 -6.92 -30.39 -3.45
CA GLU A 248 -7.06 -31.73 -4.09
C GLU A 248 -6.48 -31.79 -5.54
N GLY A 249 -5.44 -31.02 -5.85
CA GLY A 249 -4.83 -30.91 -7.19
C GLY A 249 -5.59 -30.06 -8.23
N LYS A 250 -6.72 -29.45 -7.85
CA LYS A 250 -7.48 -28.48 -8.65
C LYS A 250 -7.17 -27.05 -8.17
N VAL A 251 -6.90 -26.15 -9.10
CA VAL A 251 -6.76 -24.71 -8.84
C VAL A 251 -8.15 -24.08 -8.74
N ILE A 252 -8.33 -23.18 -7.77
CA ILE A 252 -9.53 -22.36 -7.61
C ILE A 252 -9.17 -20.94 -8.09
N PRO A 253 -9.80 -20.41 -9.16
CA PRO A 253 -9.58 -19.03 -9.59
C PRO A 253 -9.87 -18.04 -8.45
N PRO A 254 -9.05 -16.99 -8.28
CA PRO A 254 -9.17 -16.08 -7.14
C PRO A 254 -10.25 -14.99 -7.37
N LEU A 255 -11.43 -15.40 -7.83
CA LEU A 255 -12.65 -14.58 -7.84
C LEU A 255 -13.61 -15.13 -6.79
N ALA A 256 -14.07 -14.27 -5.88
CA ALA A 256 -14.93 -14.63 -4.77
C ALA A 256 -16.18 -13.76 -4.67
N PHE A 257 -17.16 -14.25 -3.93
CA PHE A 257 -18.27 -13.47 -3.38
C PHE A 257 -18.09 -13.29 -1.86
N PHE A 258 -18.54 -12.16 -1.31
CA PHE A 258 -18.74 -11.98 0.13
C PHE A 258 -20.17 -11.55 0.42
N GLY A 259 -20.77 -12.13 1.47
CA GLY A 259 -22.04 -11.68 2.01
C GLY A 259 -22.08 -11.66 3.55
N SER A 260 -22.86 -10.72 4.09
CA SER A 260 -23.15 -10.58 5.53
C SER A 260 -24.56 -11.08 5.88
N PRO A 261 -24.76 -12.37 6.22
CA PRO A 261 -26.07 -12.95 6.53
C PRO A 261 -26.56 -12.58 7.95
N THR A 262 -26.73 -11.28 8.24
CA THR A 262 -26.95 -10.80 9.63
C THR A 262 -28.41 -10.79 10.11
N THR A 263 -29.37 -11.19 9.28
CA THR A 263 -30.80 -11.38 9.63
C THR A 263 -31.39 -12.47 8.76
N GLU A 264 -32.66 -12.85 8.95
CA GLU A 264 -33.33 -13.84 8.10
C GLU A 264 -33.49 -13.34 6.66
N GLU A 265 -33.85 -12.05 6.50
CA GLU A 265 -34.00 -11.39 5.21
C GLU A 265 -32.65 -11.24 4.49
N ARG A 266 -31.61 -10.82 5.21
CA ARG A 266 -30.24 -10.70 4.67
C ARG A 266 -29.65 -12.06 4.32
N SER A 267 -29.93 -13.09 5.12
CA SER A 267 -29.55 -14.48 4.80
C SER A 267 -30.18 -14.93 3.48
N ALA A 268 -31.49 -14.71 3.31
CA ALA A 268 -32.18 -15.06 2.07
C ALA A 268 -31.61 -14.33 0.84
N ILE A 269 -31.24 -13.06 0.98
CA ILE A 269 -30.55 -12.28 -0.07
C ILE A 269 -29.18 -12.88 -0.39
N VAL A 270 -28.33 -13.07 0.63
CA VAL A 270 -26.95 -13.58 0.49
C VAL A 270 -26.91 -14.98 -0.11
N PHE A 271 -27.84 -15.87 0.25
CA PHE A 271 -27.90 -17.22 -0.36
C PHE A 271 -28.45 -17.22 -1.79
N GLU A 272 -29.29 -16.25 -2.17
CA GLU A 272 -29.68 -16.05 -3.58
C GLU A 272 -28.53 -15.50 -4.43
N GLU A 273 -27.68 -14.63 -3.85
CA GLU A 273 -26.45 -14.16 -4.49
C GLU A 273 -25.40 -15.27 -4.62
N ILE A 274 -25.21 -16.12 -3.60
CA ILE A 274 -24.38 -17.35 -3.69
C ILE A 274 -24.91 -18.28 -4.79
N HIS A 275 -26.23 -18.48 -4.89
CA HIS A 275 -26.81 -19.31 -5.93
C HIS A 275 -26.50 -18.77 -7.34
N MET A 276 -26.62 -17.45 -7.55
CA MET A 276 -26.24 -16.83 -8.84
C MET A 276 -24.74 -16.88 -9.11
N ALA A 277 -23.90 -16.75 -8.08
CA ALA A 277 -22.44 -16.86 -8.18
C ALA A 277 -22.01 -18.29 -8.56
N GLY A 278 -22.50 -19.31 -7.84
CA GLY A 278 -22.24 -20.72 -8.13
C GLY A 278 -22.75 -21.15 -9.51
N ALA A 279 -23.95 -20.71 -9.89
CA ALA A 279 -24.49 -20.93 -11.24
C ALA A 279 -23.65 -20.28 -12.37
N ALA A 280 -22.80 -19.31 -12.04
CA ALA A 280 -21.85 -18.67 -12.94
C ALA A 280 -20.42 -19.23 -12.86
N GLY A 281 -20.17 -20.24 -12.02
CA GLY A 281 -18.87 -20.88 -11.77
C GLY A 281 -18.03 -20.25 -10.66
N VAL A 282 -18.57 -19.28 -9.91
CA VAL A 282 -17.88 -18.58 -8.80
C VAL A 282 -18.22 -19.30 -7.51
N HIS A 283 -17.36 -20.26 -7.11
CA HIS A 283 -17.59 -21.15 -5.97
C HIS A 283 -16.86 -20.74 -4.68
N LEU A 284 -16.05 -19.68 -4.70
CA LEU A 284 -15.32 -19.19 -3.53
C LEU A 284 -16.16 -18.15 -2.78
N HIS A 285 -16.65 -18.50 -1.59
CA HIS A 285 -17.62 -17.69 -0.84
C HIS A 285 -17.08 -17.31 0.54
N PHE A 286 -17.11 -16.02 0.86
CA PHE A 286 -16.79 -15.51 2.18
C PHE A 286 -18.09 -15.17 2.93
N LEU A 287 -18.23 -15.68 4.16
CA LEU A 287 -19.39 -15.43 5.02
C LEU A 287 -18.97 -14.84 6.36
N LEU A 288 -19.60 -13.73 6.75
CA LEU A 288 -19.41 -13.12 8.06
C LEU A 288 -20.08 -13.95 9.15
N THR A 289 -19.37 -14.23 10.25
CA THR A 289 -19.94 -14.83 11.46
C THR A 289 -19.19 -14.40 12.72
N GLU A 290 -19.88 -14.34 13.85
CA GLU A 290 -19.31 -13.90 15.14
C GLU A 290 -18.82 -15.09 15.99
N LEU A 291 -17.73 -14.88 16.72
CA LEU A 291 -17.23 -15.73 17.80
C LEU A 291 -17.14 -14.89 19.08
N GLU A 292 -18.08 -15.09 20.01
CA GLU A 292 -17.96 -14.46 21.33
C GLU A 292 -16.81 -15.10 22.11
N VAL A 293 -16.02 -14.28 22.81
CA VAL A 293 -14.89 -14.72 23.65
C VAL A 293 -15.41 -15.22 25.01
N ASP A 294 -16.26 -16.23 24.95
CA ASP A 294 -16.74 -17.06 26.07
C ASP A 294 -16.83 -18.52 25.59
N ARG A 295 -16.21 -19.45 26.30
CA ARG A 295 -16.22 -20.88 25.92
C ARG A 295 -17.61 -21.52 25.91
N SER A 296 -18.55 -20.99 26.69
CA SER A 296 -19.92 -21.49 26.73
C SER A 296 -20.70 -21.14 25.46
N ALA A 297 -20.36 -20.02 24.80
CA ALA A 297 -20.95 -19.58 23.54
C ALA A 297 -20.36 -20.30 22.31
N VAL A 298 -19.16 -20.89 22.40
CA VAL A 298 -18.47 -21.53 21.25
C VAL A 298 -19.35 -22.56 20.54
N SER A 299 -20.10 -23.37 21.27
CA SER A 299 -21.00 -24.39 20.70
C SER A 299 -22.16 -23.77 19.89
N GLU A 300 -22.62 -22.58 20.27
CA GLU A 300 -23.65 -21.82 19.55
C GLU A 300 -23.05 -21.17 18.30
N SER A 301 -21.87 -20.54 18.40
CA SER A 301 -21.12 -20.05 17.23
C SER A 301 -20.85 -21.17 16.20
N VAL A 302 -20.52 -22.38 16.65
CA VAL A 302 -20.35 -23.55 15.76
C VAL A 302 -21.67 -23.97 15.11
N ALA A 303 -22.79 -23.93 15.84
CA ALA A 303 -24.11 -24.25 15.27
C ALA A 303 -24.53 -23.23 14.20
N ILE A 304 -24.33 -21.93 14.46
CA ILE A 304 -24.57 -20.85 13.50
C ILE A 304 -23.69 -21.02 12.27
N ALA A 305 -22.38 -21.19 12.45
CA ALA A 305 -21.45 -21.43 11.34
C ALA A 305 -21.82 -22.69 10.52
N SER A 306 -22.23 -23.77 11.19
CA SER A 306 -22.68 -25.01 10.53
C SER A 306 -23.92 -24.77 9.66
N TYR A 307 -24.89 -24.00 10.17
CA TYR A 307 -26.09 -23.62 9.42
C TYR A 307 -25.74 -22.75 8.20
N LEU A 308 -24.90 -21.73 8.36
CA LEU A 308 -24.49 -20.84 7.27
C LEU A 308 -23.74 -21.59 6.15
N ILE A 309 -22.83 -22.50 6.49
CA ILE A 309 -22.14 -23.35 5.50
C ILE A 309 -23.13 -24.33 4.84
N SER A 310 -24.09 -24.90 5.59
CA SER A 310 -25.14 -25.75 5.01
C SER A 310 -25.96 -24.99 3.97
N LYS A 311 -26.33 -23.73 4.24
CA LYS A 311 -27.10 -22.91 3.30
C LYS A 311 -26.28 -22.44 2.10
N ALA A 312 -24.97 -22.20 2.26
CA ALA A 312 -24.07 -22.01 1.13
C ALA A 312 -24.01 -23.26 0.23
N ALA A 313 -23.88 -24.46 0.81
CA ALA A 313 -23.83 -25.73 0.07
C ALA A 313 -25.18 -26.13 -0.57
N GLU A 314 -26.32 -25.70 0.01
CA GLU A 314 -27.65 -25.84 -0.61
C GLU A 314 -27.83 -24.91 -1.81
N ALA A 315 -27.24 -23.70 -1.78
CA ALA A 315 -27.30 -22.73 -2.87
C ALA A 315 -26.29 -23.01 -4.00
N ASP A 316 -25.10 -23.48 -3.64
CA ASP A 316 -23.99 -23.87 -4.53
C ASP A 316 -23.33 -25.17 -4.03
N PRO A 317 -23.61 -26.33 -4.66
CA PRO A 317 -23.03 -27.61 -4.25
C PRO A 317 -21.50 -27.74 -4.36
N GLU A 318 -20.81 -26.88 -5.14
CA GLU A 318 -19.34 -26.83 -5.20
C GLU A 318 -18.73 -25.80 -4.22
N ALA A 319 -19.56 -25.14 -3.38
CA ALA A 319 -19.14 -24.05 -2.48
C ALA A 319 -17.88 -24.35 -1.66
N GLN A 320 -16.90 -23.46 -1.79
CA GLN A 320 -15.66 -23.38 -1.03
C GLN A 320 -15.76 -22.17 -0.09
N VAL A 321 -16.14 -22.42 1.17
CA VAL A 321 -16.48 -21.38 2.14
C VAL A 321 -15.27 -20.98 2.98
N ILE A 322 -15.06 -19.68 3.14
CA ILE A 322 -14.18 -19.07 4.15
C ILE A 322 -15.05 -18.28 5.13
N LEU A 323 -14.87 -18.51 6.43
CA LEU A 323 -15.58 -17.74 7.46
C LEU A 323 -14.77 -16.52 7.86
N ARG A 324 -15.31 -15.31 7.68
CA ARG A 324 -14.80 -14.07 8.27
C ARG A 324 -15.28 -14.00 9.71
N LEU A 325 -14.42 -14.47 10.61
CA LEU A 325 -14.72 -14.83 11.99
C LEU A 325 -14.38 -13.66 12.92
N VAL A 326 -15.42 -12.91 13.32
CA VAL A 326 -15.29 -11.70 14.13
C VAL A 326 -15.16 -12.05 15.61
N PHE A 327 -14.06 -11.65 16.26
CA PHE A 327 -13.90 -11.79 17.71
C PHE A 327 -14.74 -10.76 18.46
N VAL A 328 -15.83 -11.19 19.10
CA VAL A 328 -16.74 -10.33 19.87
C VAL A 328 -16.49 -10.50 21.37
N SER A 329 -16.45 -9.39 22.11
CA SER A 329 -16.26 -9.42 23.56
C SER A 329 -17.60 -9.61 24.31
N PRO A 330 -17.67 -10.52 25.30
CA PRO A 330 -18.90 -10.77 26.06
C PRO A 330 -19.34 -9.56 26.89
N THR A 331 -20.61 -9.56 27.30
CA THR A 331 -21.18 -8.46 28.09
C THR A 331 -20.50 -8.32 29.45
N GLY A 332 -19.96 -7.14 29.77
CA GLY A 332 -19.30 -6.91 31.06
C GLY A 332 -17.85 -7.42 31.13
N TRP A 333 -17.23 -7.73 29.98
CA TRP A 333 -15.84 -8.21 29.89
C TRP A 333 -14.84 -7.33 30.65
N GLU A 334 -15.12 -6.04 30.82
CA GLU A 334 -14.27 -5.08 31.54
C GLU A 334 -14.12 -5.41 33.03
N SER A 335 -15.02 -6.22 33.58
CA SER A 335 -14.91 -6.79 34.94
C SER A 335 -14.02 -8.02 35.01
N SER A 336 -13.97 -8.82 33.93
CA SER A 336 -13.17 -10.05 33.83
C SER A 336 -11.73 -9.78 33.41
N TYR A 337 -11.52 -8.83 32.50
CA TYR A 337 -10.22 -8.46 31.93
C TYR A 337 -9.86 -6.99 32.23
N PRO A 338 -9.79 -6.57 33.51
CA PRO A 338 -9.69 -5.16 33.89
C PRO A 338 -8.34 -4.51 33.52
N ASP A 339 -7.34 -5.30 33.10
CA ASP A 339 -6.07 -4.79 32.56
C ASP A 339 -6.13 -4.46 31.06
N ALA A 340 -7.07 -5.06 30.32
CA ALA A 340 -7.31 -4.80 28.89
C ALA A 340 -8.12 -3.52 28.62
N VAL A 341 -8.68 -2.92 29.68
CA VAL A 341 -9.59 -1.76 29.63
C VAL A 341 -8.83 -0.47 29.30
N TYR A 342 -9.32 0.26 28.30
CA TYR A 342 -8.99 1.66 28.03
C TYR A 342 -10.19 2.38 27.41
N SER A 343 -10.08 3.70 27.24
CA SER A 343 -11.09 4.53 26.58
C SER A 343 -10.53 5.21 25.34
N ASP A 344 -11.39 5.45 24.36
CA ASP A 344 -11.07 6.30 23.21
C ASP A 344 -11.05 7.79 23.57
N GLN A 345 -10.68 8.66 22.62
CA GLN A 345 -10.66 10.12 22.79
C GLN A 345 -12.05 10.74 23.06
N SER A 346 -13.15 10.01 22.84
CA SER A 346 -14.51 10.44 23.21
C SER A 346 -14.88 10.07 24.65
N GLY A 347 -14.07 9.25 25.33
CA GLY A 347 -14.36 8.70 26.66
C GLY A 347 -15.25 7.46 26.63
N ARG A 348 -15.50 6.87 25.45
CA ARG A 348 -16.19 5.58 25.30
C ARG A 348 -15.22 4.45 25.63
N LEU A 349 -15.74 3.37 26.23
CA LEU A 349 -15.02 2.11 26.41
C LEU A 349 -14.64 1.54 25.03
N ALA A 350 -13.34 1.42 24.77
CA ALA A 350 -12.82 0.78 23.57
C ALA A 350 -12.94 -0.75 23.69
N GLU A 351 -12.75 -1.47 22.58
CA GLU A 351 -12.60 -2.93 22.61
C GLU A 351 -11.37 -3.36 23.44
N PRO A 352 -11.31 -4.60 23.95
CA PRO A 352 -10.17 -5.11 24.71
C PRO A 352 -8.84 -4.88 23.99
N SER A 353 -7.85 -4.42 24.77
CA SER A 353 -6.47 -4.24 24.34
C SER A 353 -5.95 -5.43 23.51
N VAL A 354 -5.33 -5.15 22.36
CA VAL A 354 -4.63 -6.19 21.57
C VAL A 354 -3.44 -6.76 22.37
N ALA A 355 -2.91 -5.99 23.31
CA ALA A 355 -1.78 -6.32 24.16
C ALA A 355 -2.15 -7.14 25.42
N ASP A 356 -3.43 -7.35 25.75
CA ASP A 356 -3.80 -8.18 26.91
C ASP A 356 -3.71 -9.67 26.59
N ASP A 357 -2.94 -10.44 27.37
CA ASP A 357 -2.78 -11.87 27.11
C ASP A 357 -3.86 -12.73 27.76
N GLU A 358 -4.57 -12.26 28.78
CA GLU A 358 -5.59 -13.07 29.45
C GLU A 358 -6.85 -13.17 28.57
N TYR A 359 -7.31 -12.04 28.03
CA TYR A 359 -8.41 -12.00 27.05
C TYR A 359 -8.07 -12.78 25.77
N TRP A 360 -6.88 -12.57 25.22
CA TRP A 360 -6.50 -13.18 23.94
C TRP A 360 -6.07 -14.64 24.05
N ASP A 361 -5.61 -15.09 25.22
CA ASP A 361 -5.54 -16.53 25.50
C ASP A 361 -6.92 -17.17 25.45
N GLU A 362 -7.95 -16.53 26.02
CA GLU A 362 -9.33 -17.03 25.95
C GLU A 362 -9.91 -16.99 24.54
N ALA A 363 -9.67 -15.91 23.79
CA ALA A 363 -10.03 -15.86 22.36
C ALA A 363 -9.35 -16.98 21.55
N ARG A 364 -8.06 -17.27 21.82
CA ARG A 364 -7.33 -18.38 21.18
C ARG A 364 -7.90 -19.74 21.58
N LYS A 365 -8.28 -19.94 22.85
CA LYS A 365 -8.94 -21.18 23.32
C LYS A 365 -10.30 -21.36 22.63
N CYS A 366 -11.13 -20.31 22.56
CA CYS A 366 -12.41 -20.33 21.85
C CYS A 366 -12.25 -20.64 20.36
N LEU A 367 -11.28 -20.03 19.68
CA LEU A 367 -10.95 -20.32 18.28
C LEU A 367 -10.55 -21.79 18.06
N ILE A 368 -9.68 -22.31 18.93
CA ILE A 368 -9.22 -23.70 18.89
C ILE A 368 -10.39 -24.68 19.11
N ASP A 369 -11.26 -24.40 20.08
CA ASP A 369 -12.42 -25.24 20.40
C ASP A 369 -13.51 -25.12 19.32
N PHE A 370 -13.70 -23.96 18.69
CA PHE A 370 -14.54 -23.75 17.50
C PHE A 370 -14.06 -24.61 16.33
N ILE A 371 -12.77 -24.51 15.96
CA ILE A 371 -12.19 -25.26 14.84
C ILE A 371 -12.26 -26.78 15.09
N LYS A 372 -11.98 -27.23 16.32
CA LYS A 372 -12.08 -28.66 16.72
C LYS A 372 -13.51 -29.21 16.75
N GLN A 373 -14.53 -28.35 16.77
CA GLN A 373 -15.94 -28.74 16.69
C GLN A 373 -16.46 -28.66 15.25
N ILE A 374 -16.25 -27.55 14.54
CA ILE A 374 -16.73 -27.39 13.15
C ILE A 374 -16.12 -28.43 12.20
N ARG A 375 -14.85 -28.85 12.41
CA ARG A 375 -14.21 -29.96 11.66
C ARG A 375 -14.80 -31.36 11.93
N LYS A 376 -15.76 -31.48 12.86
CA LYS A 376 -16.53 -32.72 13.11
C LYS A 376 -17.96 -32.62 12.57
N SER A 377 -18.37 -31.47 12.04
CA SER A 377 -19.67 -31.28 11.41
C SER A 377 -19.70 -31.90 10.02
N ALA A 378 -20.89 -32.28 9.54
CA ALA A 378 -21.08 -32.82 8.20
C ALA A 378 -20.73 -31.80 7.08
N VAL A 379 -20.83 -30.50 7.37
CA VAL A 379 -20.54 -29.42 6.40
C VAL A 379 -19.05 -29.06 6.30
N SER A 380 -18.20 -29.67 7.14
CA SER A 380 -16.76 -29.38 7.21
C SER A 380 -16.01 -29.52 5.86
N GLN A 381 -16.50 -30.36 4.94
CA GLN A 381 -15.94 -30.52 3.59
C GLN A 381 -16.00 -29.25 2.73
N HIS A 382 -16.92 -28.32 3.03
CA HIS A 382 -17.06 -27.04 2.32
C HIS A 382 -16.24 -25.92 2.97
N LEU A 383 -15.84 -26.05 4.24
CA LEU A 383 -15.08 -25.04 4.96
C LEU A 383 -13.58 -25.18 4.67
N ILE A 384 -13.03 -24.26 3.86
CA ILE A 384 -11.62 -24.27 3.47
C ILE A 384 -10.73 -23.31 4.27
N GLY A 385 -11.29 -22.39 5.05
CA GLY A 385 -10.49 -21.40 5.77
C GLY A 385 -11.22 -20.50 6.76
N ILE A 386 -10.42 -19.80 7.56
CA ILE A 386 -10.84 -18.78 8.51
C ILE A 386 -10.12 -17.46 8.19
N HIS A 387 -10.89 -16.40 7.99
CA HIS A 387 -10.40 -15.02 7.92
C HIS A 387 -10.58 -14.39 9.30
N LEU A 388 -9.48 -14.11 9.98
CA LEU A 388 -9.45 -13.61 11.35
C LEU A 388 -9.83 -12.13 11.40
N GLU A 389 -10.87 -11.77 12.15
CA GLU A 389 -11.48 -10.43 12.08
C GLU A 389 -11.70 -9.79 13.47
N ARG A 390 -11.37 -8.50 13.57
CA ARG A 390 -11.62 -7.59 14.71
C ARG A 390 -11.44 -6.13 14.24
N GLY A 391 -12.41 -5.62 13.48
CA GLY A 391 -12.40 -4.23 12.98
C GLY A 391 -11.27 -3.94 11.99
N GLU A 392 -11.00 -4.90 11.10
CA GLU A 392 -9.86 -4.95 10.16
C GLU A 392 -8.50 -4.71 10.82
N TRP A 393 -8.39 -5.02 12.12
CA TRP A 393 -7.19 -4.92 12.96
C TRP A 393 -6.55 -3.52 13.09
N PHE A 394 -7.24 -2.45 12.65
CA PHE A 394 -6.76 -1.08 12.78
C PHE A 394 -7.37 -0.33 13.96
N ILE A 395 -6.66 0.70 14.43
CA ILE A 395 -7.23 1.75 15.28
C ILE A 395 -7.60 2.92 14.36
N ALA A 396 -8.87 3.32 14.35
CA ALA A 396 -9.36 4.35 13.43
C ALA A 396 -8.80 5.75 13.73
N ASP A 397 -8.66 6.56 12.68
CA ASP A 397 -8.14 7.92 12.78
C ASP A 397 -8.99 8.79 13.73
N GLY A 398 -8.31 9.60 14.54
CA GLY A 398 -8.94 10.45 15.57
C GLY A 398 -9.46 9.73 16.82
N VAL A 399 -9.59 8.40 16.81
CA VAL A 399 -10.12 7.63 17.96
C VAL A 399 -9.11 7.54 19.12
N GLY A 400 -7.81 7.60 18.84
CA GLY A 400 -6.75 7.62 19.84
C GLY A 400 -5.71 6.51 19.62
N TYR A 401 -5.27 5.90 20.71
CA TYR A 401 -4.67 4.57 20.73
C TYR A 401 -4.87 3.90 22.09
N ASP A 402 -4.51 2.61 22.17
CA ASP A 402 -4.49 1.84 23.41
C ASP A 402 -3.67 2.56 24.50
N THR A 403 -4.25 2.66 25.70
CA THR A 403 -3.63 3.25 26.91
C THR A 403 -3.79 2.34 28.13
N SER A 404 -4.10 1.06 27.90
CA SER A 404 -4.42 0.08 28.93
C SER A 404 -3.21 -0.32 29.80
N ARG A 405 -3.50 -1.01 30.91
CA ARG A 405 -2.45 -1.56 31.79
C ARG A 405 -1.70 -2.70 31.11
N ALA A 406 -2.39 -3.50 30.30
CA ALA A 406 -1.80 -4.51 29.43
C ALA A 406 -0.81 -3.90 28.42
N ALA A 407 -1.23 -2.90 27.65
CA ALA A 407 -0.37 -2.20 26.71
C ALA A 407 0.83 -1.53 27.40
N THR A 408 0.64 -0.96 28.60
CA THR A 408 1.74 -0.36 29.37
C THR A 408 2.80 -1.38 29.76
N ARG A 409 2.41 -2.61 30.12
CA ARG A 409 3.35 -3.71 30.38
C ARG A 409 4.07 -4.15 29.11
N LYS A 410 3.32 -4.53 28.06
CA LYS A 410 3.93 -5.01 26.81
C LYS A 410 4.81 -3.96 26.13
N PHE A 411 4.50 -2.66 26.24
CA PHE A 411 5.36 -1.60 25.73
C PHE A 411 6.70 -1.54 26.47
N ARG A 412 6.73 -1.75 27.80
CA ARG A 412 7.98 -1.85 28.57
C ARG A 412 8.82 -3.06 28.17
N ASP A 413 8.17 -4.18 27.86
CA ASP A 413 8.86 -5.41 27.45
C ASP A 413 9.36 -5.32 26.00
N TRP A 414 8.55 -4.80 25.08
CA TRP A 414 8.97 -4.44 23.72
C TRP A 414 10.12 -3.44 23.75
N ALA A 415 10.06 -2.40 24.59
CA ALA A 415 11.14 -1.43 24.74
C ALA A 415 12.41 -2.07 25.30
N ARG A 416 12.31 -3.01 26.25
CA ARG A 416 13.48 -3.74 26.78
C ARG A 416 14.18 -4.51 25.68
N THR A 417 13.43 -5.18 24.80
CA THR A 417 13.97 -5.83 23.60
C THR A 417 14.54 -4.80 22.61
N ARG A 418 13.82 -3.68 22.39
CA ARG A 418 14.17 -2.59 21.45
C ARG A 418 15.51 -1.92 21.73
N TYR A 419 15.91 -1.91 23.00
CA TYR A 419 17.14 -1.31 23.52
C TYR A 419 18.10 -2.35 24.14
N ASN A 420 17.92 -3.64 23.85
CA ASN A 420 18.75 -4.76 24.36
C ASN A 420 19.02 -4.73 25.88
N GLY A 421 18.02 -4.37 26.68
CA GLY A 421 18.14 -4.22 28.14
C GLY A 421 18.97 -3.01 28.62
N ASP A 422 19.53 -2.19 27.73
CA ASP A 422 20.36 -1.04 28.08
C ASP A 422 19.55 0.25 28.28
N GLU A 423 19.47 0.69 29.54
CA GLU A 423 18.84 1.96 29.89
C GLU A 423 19.64 3.18 29.41
N VAL A 424 20.96 3.07 29.14
CA VAL A 424 21.75 4.17 28.61
C VAL A 424 21.31 4.48 27.17
N SER A 425 21.18 3.47 26.32
CA SER A 425 20.67 3.60 24.95
C SER A 425 19.22 4.11 24.91
N LEU A 426 18.35 3.62 25.79
CA LEU A 426 16.98 4.15 25.96
C LEU A 426 17.00 5.66 26.30
N ARG A 427 17.71 6.05 27.36
CA ARG A 427 17.80 7.45 27.82
C ARG A 427 18.42 8.37 26.77
N ALA A 428 19.38 7.87 25.99
CA ALA A 428 20.06 8.60 24.92
C ALA A 428 19.17 8.80 23.67
N ALA A 429 18.38 7.79 23.29
CA ALA A 429 17.46 7.86 22.16
C ALA A 429 16.23 8.74 22.45
N TRP A 430 15.66 8.62 23.65
CA TRP A 430 14.51 9.42 24.11
C TRP A 430 14.92 10.83 24.60
N PHE A 431 16.22 11.09 24.73
CA PHE A 431 16.78 12.32 25.34
C PHE A 431 16.17 12.63 26.72
N ASN A 432 15.95 11.57 27.52
CA ASN A 432 15.33 11.62 28.84
C ASN A 432 16.19 10.85 29.84
N GLY A 433 16.98 11.57 30.65
CA GLY A 433 17.84 10.99 31.67
C GLY A 433 17.13 10.35 32.88
N GLN A 434 15.79 10.29 32.89
CA GLN A 434 15.00 9.60 33.91
C GLN A 434 14.26 8.35 33.38
N ALA A 435 14.37 8.02 32.09
CA ALA A 435 13.74 6.83 31.53
C ALA A 435 14.38 5.54 32.05
N SER A 436 13.55 4.58 32.47
CA SER A 436 13.93 3.22 32.87
C SER A 436 12.84 2.24 32.43
N PHE A 437 13.18 0.98 32.13
CA PHE A 437 12.17 0.00 31.67
C PHE A 437 11.10 -0.29 32.74
N ALA A 438 11.40 0.00 34.01
CA ALA A 438 10.45 -0.07 35.11
C ALA A 438 9.49 1.14 35.20
N ASN A 439 9.85 2.29 34.62
CA ASN A 439 9.05 3.53 34.72
C ASN A 439 8.48 4.05 33.40
N LEU A 440 8.79 3.46 32.23
CA LEU A 440 8.22 3.93 30.96
C LEU A 440 6.69 4.01 31.00
N GLU A 441 6.16 5.14 30.58
CA GLU A 441 4.72 5.37 30.41
C GLU A 441 4.38 5.39 28.92
N ILE A 442 3.15 5.03 28.58
CA ILE A 442 2.62 5.25 27.22
C ILE A 442 2.61 6.77 26.99
N PRO A 443 3.20 7.28 25.88
CA PRO A 443 3.15 8.71 25.60
C PRO A 443 1.70 9.18 25.44
N PRO A 444 1.33 10.38 25.90
CA PRO A 444 -0.04 10.85 25.77
C PRO A 444 -0.40 11.03 24.29
N PHE A 445 -1.60 10.61 23.89
CA PHE A 445 -2.10 10.82 22.53
C PHE A 445 -2.07 12.32 22.18
N GLN A 446 -1.60 12.63 20.98
CA GLN A 446 -1.46 14.00 20.49
C GLN A 446 -2.09 14.13 19.10
N THR A 447 -3.21 14.85 19.02
CA THR A 447 -3.64 15.44 17.75
C THR A 447 -2.64 16.54 17.37
N PRO A 448 -2.03 16.49 16.17
CA PRO A 448 -1.17 17.56 15.68
C PRO A 448 -1.90 18.91 15.64
N LYS A 449 -1.16 20.01 15.84
CA LYS A 449 -1.68 21.37 15.68
C LYS A 449 -1.09 21.98 14.41
N ALA A 450 -1.95 22.59 13.59
CA ALA A 450 -1.66 22.83 12.17
C ALA A 450 -0.61 23.92 11.85
N GLU A 451 -0.20 24.75 12.81
CA GLU A 451 0.42 26.05 12.47
C GLU A 451 1.96 26.12 12.55
N ASP A 452 2.65 25.15 13.18
CA ASP A 452 4.12 25.23 13.39
C ASP A 452 4.80 23.86 13.66
N VAL A 453 4.27 22.77 13.08
CA VAL A 453 4.72 21.39 13.38
C VAL A 453 5.37 20.72 12.16
N SER A 454 6.52 20.07 12.38
CA SER A 454 7.23 19.28 11.36
C SER A 454 6.39 18.10 10.88
N PHE A 455 6.37 17.84 9.57
CA PHE A 455 5.59 16.73 8.98
C PHE A 455 6.00 15.34 9.48
N VAL A 456 7.23 15.21 9.97
CA VAL A 456 7.76 14.03 10.70
C VAL A 456 8.39 14.41 12.03
N ARG A 457 8.38 13.47 12.99
CA ARG A 457 8.95 13.59 14.33
C ARG A 457 10.49 13.55 14.28
N LEU A 458 11.10 14.72 14.14
CA LEU A 458 12.56 14.88 14.05
C LEU A 458 13.24 14.87 15.43
N SER A 459 12.59 15.37 16.48
CA SER A 459 13.24 15.56 17.78
C SER A 459 13.37 14.25 18.55
N ARG A 460 14.53 14.03 19.19
CA ARG A 460 14.74 12.89 20.10
C ARG A 460 13.72 12.83 21.25
N LYS A 461 13.18 13.98 21.67
CA LYS A 461 12.10 14.05 22.67
C LYS A 461 10.76 13.52 22.16
N GLU A 462 10.60 13.36 20.85
CA GLU A 462 9.41 12.79 20.21
C GLU A 462 9.55 11.29 19.91
N ARG A 463 10.75 10.72 20.09
CA ARG A 463 11.02 9.27 19.99
C ARG A 463 10.02 8.38 20.74
N PRO A 464 9.52 8.74 21.95
CA PRO A 464 8.52 7.92 22.65
C PRO A 464 7.28 7.62 21.82
N TRP A 465 6.78 8.57 21.02
CA TRP A 465 5.63 8.36 20.13
C TRP A 465 5.98 7.43 18.98
N VAL A 466 7.13 7.61 18.33
CA VAL A 466 7.57 6.74 17.22
C VAL A 466 7.71 5.29 17.70
N ASP A 467 8.36 5.10 18.86
CA ASP A 467 8.52 3.80 19.51
C ASP A 467 7.16 3.19 19.88
N TYR A 468 6.20 3.99 20.37
CA TYR A 468 4.86 3.50 20.69
C TYR A 468 4.03 3.11 19.45
N HIS A 469 4.15 3.85 18.34
CA HIS A 469 3.48 3.52 17.07
C HIS A 469 4.02 2.22 16.44
N LEU A 470 5.34 2.00 16.54
CA LEU A 470 5.97 0.73 16.15
C LEU A 470 5.51 -0.41 17.06
N PHE A 471 5.47 -0.20 18.38
CA PHE A 471 4.93 -1.16 19.34
C PHE A 471 3.48 -1.56 19.05
N LEU A 472 2.57 -0.60 18.81
CA LEU A 472 1.17 -0.90 18.47
C LEU A 472 1.07 -1.84 17.27
N SER A 473 1.85 -1.56 16.22
CA SER A 473 1.83 -2.34 14.99
C SER A 473 2.45 -3.73 15.16
N ASP A 474 3.52 -3.83 15.96
CA ASP A 474 4.13 -5.12 16.33
C ASP A 474 3.23 -5.97 17.24
N ALA A 475 2.49 -5.35 18.17
CA ALA A 475 1.56 -6.03 19.05
C ALA A 475 0.38 -6.61 18.27
N THR A 476 -0.19 -5.83 17.34
CA THR A 476 -1.22 -6.31 16.41
C THR A 476 -0.71 -7.43 15.52
N ALA A 477 0.42 -7.24 14.84
CA ALA A 477 0.96 -8.27 13.93
C ALA A 477 1.32 -9.58 14.65
N SER A 478 1.88 -9.52 15.86
CA SER A 478 2.17 -10.72 16.67
C SER A 478 0.88 -11.42 17.09
N ARG A 479 -0.17 -10.67 17.48
CA ARG A 479 -1.46 -11.26 17.86
C ARG A 479 -2.14 -11.97 16.68
N VAL A 480 -2.10 -11.38 15.49
CA VAL A 480 -2.57 -12.00 14.25
C VAL A 480 -1.79 -13.30 13.96
N ALA A 481 -0.46 -13.29 14.09
CA ALA A 481 0.36 -14.48 13.87
C ALA A 481 0.10 -15.59 14.91
N ASP A 482 -0.13 -15.26 16.18
CA ASP A 482 -0.54 -16.22 17.22
C ASP A 482 -1.86 -16.93 16.87
N LEU A 483 -2.83 -16.18 16.33
CA LEU A 483 -4.15 -16.71 15.96
C LEU A 483 -4.09 -17.49 14.65
N ALA A 484 -3.32 -17.04 13.66
CA ALA A 484 -3.09 -17.80 12.41
C ALA A 484 -2.43 -19.16 12.68
N TYR A 485 -1.44 -19.19 13.59
CA TYR A 485 -0.86 -20.45 14.07
C TYR A 485 -1.90 -21.34 14.76
N ALA A 486 -2.79 -20.76 15.58
CA ALA A 486 -3.88 -21.52 16.21
C ALA A 486 -4.91 -22.06 15.20
N VAL A 487 -5.18 -21.34 14.10
CA VAL A 487 -6.00 -21.85 12.98
C VAL A 487 -5.34 -23.09 12.38
N LYS A 488 -4.07 -22.97 11.96
CA LYS A 488 -3.31 -24.08 11.35
C LYS A 488 -3.17 -25.28 12.29
N GLU A 489 -2.94 -25.05 13.58
CA GLU A 489 -2.76 -26.12 14.58
C GLU A 489 -4.07 -26.87 14.83
N ALA A 490 -5.17 -26.16 15.10
CA ALA A 490 -6.48 -26.79 15.32
C ALA A 490 -7.04 -27.45 14.05
N SER A 491 -6.70 -26.94 12.86
CA SER A 491 -7.03 -27.56 11.59
C SER A 491 -6.07 -28.69 11.17
N ALA A 492 -4.96 -28.92 11.88
CA ALA A 492 -3.87 -29.81 11.44
C ALA A 492 -3.46 -29.54 9.97
N GLY A 493 -3.22 -28.25 9.66
CA GLY A 493 -2.86 -27.77 8.32
C GLY A 493 -4.01 -27.55 7.34
N TYR A 494 -5.21 -28.11 7.57
CA TYR A 494 -6.30 -28.10 6.58
C TYR A 494 -6.95 -26.75 6.25
N PHE A 495 -6.90 -25.74 7.13
CA PHE A 495 -7.57 -24.47 6.90
C PHE A 495 -6.60 -23.39 6.43
N LEU A 496 -7.02 -22.60 5.45
CA LEU A 496 -6.41 -21.31 5.18
C LEU A 496 -6.60 -20.37 6.38
N ALA A 497 -5.60 -19.55 6.68
CA ALA A 497 -5.71 -18.43 7.61
C ALA A 497 -5.53 -17.11 6.83
N GLY A 498 -6.58 -16.29 6.83
CA GLY A 498 -6.60 -14.96 6.25
C GLY A 498 -6.67 -13.84 7.29
N VAL A 499 -6.31 -12.62 6.91
CA VAL A 499 -6.47 -11.42 7.74
C VAL A 499 -6.70 -10.18 6.88
N SER A 500 -7.42 -9.19 7.42
CA SER A 500 -7.46 -7.83 6.88
C SER A 500 -6.35 -6.99 7.52
N TYR A 501 -5.34 -6.59 6.74
CA TYR A 501 -4.17 -5.86 7.27
C TYR A 501 -3.39 -5.11 6.17
N GLY A 502 -2.55 -4.15 6.58
CA GLY A 502 -1.49 -3.62 5.71
C GLY A 502 -1.89 -2.46 4.80
N TYR A 503 -2.82 -1.61 5.25
CA TYR A 503 -3.34 -0.45 4.50
C TYR A 503 -2.35 0.73 4.49
N THR A 504 -1.09 0.45 4.15
CA THR A 504 0.06 1.36 4.19
C THR A 504 -0.07 2.58 3.27
N PHE A 505 -0.93 2.51 2.25
CA PHE A 505 -1.25 3.63 1.38
C PHE A 505 -2.54 4.39 1.79
N GLU A 506 -3.28 3.95 2.82
CA GLU A 506 -4.51 4.63 3.29
C GLU A 506 -4.35 5.31 4.65
N TRP A 507 -3.68 4.67 5.62
CA TRP A 507 -3.61 5.20 6.99
C TRP A 507 -2.63 6.38 7.11
N ALA A 508 -3.15 7.58 6.92
CA ALA A 508 -2.47 8.87 7.10
C ALA A 508 -2.10 9.21 8.56
N HIS A 509 -2.13 8.25 9.49
CA HIS A 509 -1.72 8.42 10.87
C HIS A 509 -0.94 7.19 11.38
N PRO A 510 0.11 7.39 12.19
CA PRO A 510 1.01 6.30 12.60
C PRO A 510 0.41 5.36 13.66
N ALA A 511 -0.68 5.79 14.32
CA ALA A 511 -1.33 5.06 15.41
C ALA A 511 -2.23 3.90 14.95
N SER A 512 -2.36 3.66 13.64
CA SER A 512 -3.29 2.69 13.05
C SER A 512 -3.03 1.23 13.42
N GLY A 513 -1.82 0.87 13.87
CA GLY A 513 -1.42 -0.52 14.12
C GLY A 513 -1.08 -1.32 12.87
N HIS A 514 -1.05 -0.69 11.69
CA HIS A 514 -0.82 -1.33 10.38
C HIS A 514 0.64 -1.21 9.85
N LEU A 515 1.58 -0.76 10.69
CA LEU A 515 2.97 -0.48 10.30
C LEU A 515 3.92 -1.68 10.49
N SER A 516 3.43 -2.90 10.25
CA SER A 516 4.19 -4.16 10.35
C SER A 516 3.83 -5.16 9.23
N LEU A 517 3.45 -4.70 8.03
CA LEU A 517 3.02 -5.57 6.92
C LEU A 517 4.11 -6.58 6.53
N GLY A 518 5.38 -6.18 6.53
CA GLY A 518 6.50 -7.08 6.30
C GLY A 518 6.55 -8.28 7.28
N LYS A 519 6.12 -8.11 8.54
CA LYS A 519 6.01 -9.24 9.48
C LYS A 519 4.90 -10.19 9.05
N ILE A 520 3.70 -9.69 8.74
CA ILE A 520 2.56 -10.47 8.26
C ILE A 520 2.89 -11.26 6.98
N LEU A 521 3.60 -10.65 6.03
CA LEU A 521 4.05 -11.34 4.81
C LEU A 521 5.09 -12.44 5.09
N ARG A 522 5.91 -12.29 6.13
CA ARG A 522 6.92 -13.27 6.55
C ARG A 522 6.41 -14.29 7.59
N THR A 523 5.17 -14.18 8.06
CA THR A 523 4.48 -15.22 8.86
C THR A 523 4.19 -16.45 8.00
N PRO A 524 4.69 -17.65 8.34
CA PRO A 524 4.43 -18.85 7.55
C PRO A 524 2.94 -19.19 7.44
N GLU A 525 2.18 -19.04 8.54
CA GLU A 525 0.84 -19.61 8.75
C GLU A 525 -0.31 -18.81 8.11
N ILE A 526 -0.08 -17.56 7.72
CA ILE A 526 -1.05 -16.72 7.00
C ILE A 526 -0.93 -17.02 5.50
N ASP A 527 -2.00 -17.43 4.82
CA ASP A 527 -1.95 -17.79 3.40
C ASP A 527 -2.32 -16.61 2.49
N PHE A 528 -3.29 -15.79 2.93
CA PHE A 528 -3.81 -14.66 2.17
C PHE A 528 -4.06 -13.43 3.05
N VAL A 529 -4.15 -12.26 2.42
CA VAL A 529 -4.55 -11.00 3.06
C VAL A 529 -5.63 -10.36 2.20
N ALA A 530 -6.65 -9.79 2.82
CA ALA A 530 -7.77 -9.14 2.14
C ALA A 530 -7.85 -7.64 2.52
N GLY A 531 -8.59 -6.86 1.74
CA GLY A 531 -9.01 -5.52 2.13
C GLY A 531 -9.54 -4.67 0.98
N PRO A 532 -10.26 -3.59 1.28
CA PRO A 532 -10.96 -2.81 0.26
C PRO A 532 -10.02 -1.97 -0.60
N PRO A 533 -10.28 -1.81 -1.92
CA PRO A 533 -9.60 -0.79 -2.72
C PRO A 533 -9.95 0.59 -2.17
N SER A 534 -9.02 1.55 -2.27
CA SER A 534 -9.15 2.86 -1.63
C SER A 534 -10.53 3.48 -1.89
N TYR A 535 -11.17 3.97 -0.83
CA TYR A 535 -12.43 4.72 -0.92
C TYR A 535 -12.29 6.05 -1.68
N ARG A 536 -11.05 6.50 -1.93
CA ARG A 536 -10.75 7.63 -2.80
C ARG A 536 -10.93 7.24 -4.27
N ASN A 537 -11.76 8.00 -4.99
CA ASN A 537 -11.96 7.88 -6.44
C ASN A 537 -12.42 6.47 -6.88
N ARG A 538 -13.48 5.93 -6.24
CA ARG A 538 -14.08 4.64 -6.61
C ARG A 538 -14.97 4.68 -7.86
N GLU A 539 -15.64 5.81 -8.13
CA GLU A 539 -16.49 6.00 -9.31
C GLU A 539 -15.72 5.81 -10.63
N PRO A 540 -16.41 5.60 -11.77
CA PRO A 540 -15.76 5.53 -13.09
C PRO A 540 -14.90 6.76 -13.39
N GLY A 541 -13.76 6.54 -14.05
CA GLY A 541 -12.71 7.53 -14.28
C GLY A 541 -11.71 7.64 -13.11
N GLY A 542 -12.07 7.16 -11.93
CA GLY A 542 -11.22 7.04 -10.75
C GLY A 542 -10.39 5.76 -10.72
N ALA A 543 -9.29 5.75 -9.97
CA ALA A 543 -8.34 4.63 -9.97
C ALA A 543 -8.69 3.49 -9.00
N ALA A 544 -9.45 3.74 -7.92
CA ALA A 544 -9.67 2.82 -6.80
C ALA A 544 -8.44 1.95 -6.44
N PRO A 545 -7.27 2.56 -6.15
CA PRO A 545 -6.02 1.83 -6.02
C PRO A 545 -6.01 0.89 -4.81
N PHE A 546 -5.26 -0.21 -4.91
CA PHE A 546 -5.00 -1.12 -3.79
C PHE A 546 -4.46 -0.36 -2.55
N PRO A 547 -4.94 -0.65 -1.33
CA PRO A 547 -4.59 0.07 -0.10
C PRO A 547 -3.16 -0.24 0.40
N CYS A 548 -2.49 -1.18 -0.26
CA CYS A 548 -1.25 -1.82 0.14
C CYS A 548 -0.25 -1.90 -1.05
N PRO A 549 1.04 -2.15 -0.81
CA PRO A 549 1.99 -2.52 -1.86
C PRO A 549 1.65 -3.92 -2.40
N VAL A 550 0.74 -3.96 -3.39
CA VAL A 550 0.12 -5.20 -3.88
C VAL A 550 1.12 -6.21 -4.45
N ASP A 551 2.22 -5.78 -5.07
CA ASP A 551 3.21 -6.68 -5.66
C ASP A 551 4.11 -7.35 -4.58
N SER A 552 4.10 -6.89 -3.32
CA SER A 552 4.77 -7.55 -2.20
C SER A 552 4.13 -8.89 -1.80
N PHE A 553 2.82 -9.06 -2.04
CA PHE A 553 2.07 -10.26 -1.68
C PHE A 553 2.50 -11.48 -2.54
N PRO A 554 2.43 -11.45 -3.88
CA PRO A 554 2.91 -12.56 -4.72
C PRO A 554 4.42 -12.79 -4.52
N LEU A 555 5.22 -11.74 -4.33
CA LEU A 555 6.65 -11.83 -4.03
C LEU A 555 6.95 -12.60 -2.73
N ASN A 556 6.06 -12.54 -1.73
CA ASN A 556 6.14 -13.31 -0.49
C ASN A 556 5.30 -14.61 -0.49
N GLY A 557 4.78 -15.02 -1.65
CA GLY A 557 3.96 -16.23 -1.79
C GLY A 557 2.61 -16.15 -1.07
N LYS A 558 2.03 -14.96 -0.97
CA LYS A 558 0.70 -14.69 -0.42
C LYS A 558 -0.26 -14.31 -1.52
N LEU A 559 -1.51 -14.74 -1.41
CA LEU A 559 -2.59 -14.16 -2.21
C LEU A 559 -3.04 -12.84 -1.56
N TYR A 560 -3.11 -11.75 -2.31
CA TYR A 560 -3.89 -10.58 -1.91
C TYR A 560 -5.29 -10.68 -2.52
N ILE A 561 -6.34 -10.29 -1.80
CA ILE A 561 -7.73 -10.28 -2.29
C ILE A 561 -8.30 -8.86 -2.15
N SER A 562 -8.67 -8.25 -3.27
CA SER A 562 -9.34 -6.94 -3.30
C SER A 562 -10.81 -7.10 -2.91
N GLU A 563 -11.20 -6.54 -1.78
CA GLU A 563 -12.58 -6.56 -1.26
C GLU A 563 -13.41 -5.43 -1.89
N GLU A 564 -14.00 -5.69 -3.07
CA GLU A 564 -14.74 -4.70 -3.85
C GLU A 564 -16.19 -4.55 -3.37
N ASP A 565 -16.38 -3.76 -2.31
CA ASP A 565 -17.66 -3.35 -1.73
C ASP A 565 -18.32 -2.18 -2.49
N TYR A 566 -18.45 -2.30 -3.83
CA TYR A 566 -19.08 -1.26 -4.64
C TYR A 566 -20.60 -1.23 -4.45
N LYS A 567 -21.09 -0.27 -3.65
CA LYS A 567 -22.52 0.04 -3.51
C LYS A 567 -23.22 0.20 -4.85
N THR A 568 -24.42 -0.38 -4.98
CA THR A 568 -25.22 -0.32 -6.20
C THR A 568 -26.60 0.27 -5.95
N ALA A 569 -27.16 0.93 -6.97
CA ALA A 569 -28.49 1.56 -6.90
C ALA A 569 -29.68 0.57 -6.83
N ILE A 570 -29.43 -0.74 -6.68
CA ILE A 570 -30.44 -1.79 -6.49
C ILE A 570 -30.59 -2.25 -5.03
N SER A 571 -29.81 -1.68 -4.11
CA SER A 571 -29.94 -1.93 -2.66
C SER A 571 -31.37 -1.72 -2.17
N SER A 572 -31.89 -2.68 -1.39
CA SER A 572 -33.26 -2.61 -0.84
C SER A 572 -33.36 -1.79 0.45
N TYR A 573 -32.25 -1.24 0.97
CA TYR A 573 -32.16 -0.63 2.29
C TYR A 573 -31.41 0.71 2.26
N ALA A 574 -31.73 1.59 3.21
CA ALA A 574 -30.91 2.76 3.50
C ALA A 574 -29.68 2.34 4.33
N GLU A 575 -28.51 2.89 3.99
CA GLU A 575 -27.22 2.52 4.55
C GLU A 575 -26.64 3.64 5.43
N SER A 576 -25.71 3.29 6.31
CA SER A 576 -25.18 4.18 7.35
C SER A 576 -23.81 4.80 7.02
N ASP A 577 -23.17 4.35 5.94
CA ASP A 577 -21.85 4.76 5.50
C ASP A 577 -21.90 5.71 4.29
N ASP A 578 -21.89 7.02 4.57
CA ASP A 578 -21.90 8.12 3.59
C ASP A 578 -20.59 8.25 2.77
N PHE A 579 -19.52 7.56 3.17
CA PHE A 579 -18.18 7.73 2.57
C PHE A 579 -17.93 6.85 1.33
N ASN A 580 -18.74 5.80 1.13
CA ASN A 580 -18.63 4.89 -0.01
C ASN A 580 -19.63 5.31 -1.10
N PRO A 581 -19.20 5.68 -2.32
CA PRO A 581 -20.10 6.23 -3.33
C PRO A 581 -20.95 5.15 -4.02
N VAL A 582 -22.26 5.40 -4.13
CA VAL A 582 -23.19 4.52 -4.86
C VAL A 582 -22.93 4.58 -6.36
N ILE A 583 -22.62 3.43 -6.95
CA ILE A 583 -22.46 3.25 -8.40
C ILE A 583 -23.85 3.23 -9.05
N LYS A 584 -24.14 4.29 -9.82
CA LYS A 584 -25.50 4.70 -10.17
C LYS A 584 -26.13 3.92 -11.33
N THR A 585 -25.34 3.21 -12.15
CA THR A 585 -25.83 2.47 -13.34
C THR A 585 -25.11 1.13 -13.52
N PRO A 586 -25.75 0.13 -14.16
CA PRO A 586 -25.11 -1.15 -14.47
C PRO A 586 -23.84 -1.01 -15.33
N GLN A 587 -23.79 0.01 -16.21
CA GLN A 587 -22.64 0.30 -17.07
C GLN A 587 -21.49 0.96 -16.30
N ALA A 588 -21.78 1.78 -15.29
CA ALA A 588 -20.77 2.27 -14.37
C ALA A 588 -20.19 1.10 -13.54
N LEU A 589 -21.05 0.19 -13.07
CA LEU A 589 -20.67 -1.01 -12.33
C LEU A 589 -19.80 -1.95 -13.17
N GLU A 590 -20.18 -2.18 -14.42
CA GLU A 590 -19.39 -2.89 -15.44
C GLU A 590 -17.96 -2.35 -15.53
N CYS A 591 -17.80 -1.03 -15.66
CA CYS A 591 -16.49 -0.42 -15.82
C CYS A 591 -15.63 -0.55 -14.55
N VAL A 592 -16.19 -0.35 -13.36
CA VAL A 592 -15.42 -0.49 -12.11
C VAL A 592 -15.07 -1.95 -11.78
N HIS A 593 -15.96 -2.91 -12.05
CA HIS A 593 -15.63 -4.34 -11.96
C HIS A 593 -14.48 -4.71 -12.92
N TRP A 594 -14.55 -4.28 -14.20
CA TRP A 594 -13.47 -4.54 -15.14
C TRP A 594 -12.16 -3.83 -14.79
N ARG A 595 -12.20 -2.68 -14.10
CA ARG A 595 -11.01 -2.01 -13.55
C ARG A 595 -10.37 -2.88 -12.46
N GLY A 596 -11.16 -3.37 -11.50
CA GLY A 596 -10.69 -4.27 -10.43
C GLY A 596 -10.08 -5.56 -10.97
N ILE A 597 -10.80 -6.25 -11.86
CA ILE A 597 -10.30 -7.46 -12.56
C ILE A 597 -9.01 -7.14 -13.34
N GLY A 598 -8.98 -6.05 -14.09
CA GLY A 598 -7.80 -5.66 -14.87
C GLY A 598 -6.55 -5.32 -14.03
N ALA A 599 -6.75 -4.74 -12.85
CA ALA A 599 -5.70 -4.55 -11.86
C ALA A 599 -5.23 -5.88 -11.28
N ALA A 600 -6.15 -6.78 -10.91
CA ALA A 600 -5.84 -8.10 -10.37
C ALA A 600 -5.06 -8.98 -11.37
N LEU A 601 -5.41 -8.94 -12.66
CA LEU A 601 -4.67 -9.60 -13.73
C LEU A 601 -3.24 -9.07 -13.84
N ALA A 602 -3.01 -7.77 -13.71
CA ALA A 602 -1.65 -7.21 -13.75
C ALA A 602 -0.83 -7.59 -12.50
N HIS A 603 -1.39 -7.40 -11.30
CA HIS A 603 -0.65 -7.52 -10.03
C HIS A 603 -0.72 -8.92 -9.38
N ALA A 604 -1.31 -9.91 -10.07
CA ALA A 604 -1.46 -11.30 -9.60
C ALA A 604 -2.21 -11.42 -8.24
N SER A 605 -3.26 -10.60 -8.06
CA SER A 605 -4.16 -10.66 -6.91
C SER A 605 -5.48 -11.36 -7.27
N GLY A 606 -6.29 -11.63 -6.24
CA GLY A 606 -7.70 -11.96 -6.36
C GLY A 606 -8.61 -10.74 -6.24
N VAL A 607 -9.90 -10.98 -6.47
CA VAL A 607 -11.01 -10.05 -6.28
C VAL A 607 -12.15 -10.75 -5.55
N CYS A 608 -12.74 -10.09 -4.57
CA CYS A 608 -13.95 -10.51 -3.89
C CYS A 608 -15.01 -9.43 -4.10
N TRP A 609 -16.07 -9.73 -4.85
CA TRP A 609 -17.21 -8.82 -4.98
C TRP A 609 -18.09 -8.97 -3.73
N MET A 610 -18.26 -7.88 -2.98
CA MET A 610 -18.98 -7.92 -1.70
C MET A 610 -20.39 -7.34 -1.82
N ASP A 611 -21.36 -7.99 -1.18
CA ASP A 611 -22.40 -7.25 -0.48
C ASP A 611 -22.03 -7.16 1.01
N LEU A 612 -21.46 -6.02 1.40
CA LEU A 612 -20.97 -5.78 2.76
C LEU A 612 -22.07 -5.90 3.83
N TRP A 613 -23.33 -5.62 3.46
CA TRP A 613 -24.46 -5.55 4.38
C TRP A 613 -25.52 -6.66 4.18
N GLY A 614 -25.48 -7.41 3.07
CA GLY A 614 -26.54 -8.33 2.65
C GLY A 614 -27.80 -7.62 2.15
N ASN A 615 -27.66 -6.45 1.52
CA ASN A 615 -28.76 -5.57 1.12
C ASN A 615 -29.28 -5.80 -0.33
N GLY A 616 -28.63 -6.66 -1.11
CA GLY A 616 -28.93 -7.02 -2.50
C GLY A 616 -28.04 -6.34 -3.55
N TRP A 617 -26.82 -5.94 -3.19
CA TRP A 617 -25.93 -5.17 -4.06
C TRP A 617 -25.52 -5.89 -5.34
N LEU A 618 -25.38 -7.21 -5.28
CA LEU A 618 -24.93 -8.08 -6.38
C LEU A 618 -26.06 -9.01 -6.88
N LYS A 619 -27.29 -8.74 -6.44
CA LYS A 619 -28.51 -9.51 -6.71
C LYS A 619 -29.05 -9.27 -8.12
N THR A 620 -28.24 -9.52 -9.14
CA THR A 620 -28.65 -9.51 -10.56
C THR A 620 -27.75 -10.43 -11.39
N SER A 621 -28.35 -11.38 -12.13
CA SER A 621 -27.62 -12.38 -12.91
C SER A 621 -26.67 -11.81 -13.98
N THR A 622 -26.88 -10.58 -14.46
CA THR A 622 -25.94 -9.91 -15.38
C THR A 622 -24.58 -9.61 -14.75
N ILE A 623 -24.52 -9.45 -13.43
CA ILE A 623 -23.26 -9.30 -12.68
C ILE A 623 -22.52 -10.64 -12.67
N TRP A 624 -23.22 -11.73 -12.38
CA TRP A 624 -22.62 -13.07 -12.33
C TRP A 624 -22.25 -13.63 -13.71
N ASN A 625 -23.01 -13.30 -14.76
CA ASN A 625 -22.60 -13.53 -16.16
C ASN A 625 -21.29 -12.80 -16.54
N ARG A 626 -20.95 -11.69 -15.86
CA ARG A 626 -19.62 -11.04 -15.95
C ARG A 626 -18.59 -11.80 -15.12
N GLY A 627 -19.00 -12.38 -13.99
CA GLY A 627 -18.21 -13.33 -13.19
C GLY A 627 -17.65 -14.50 -14.02
N THR A 628 -18.48 -15.18 -14.80
CA THR A 628 -18.03 -16.26 -15.72
C THR A 628 -16.95 -15.78 -16.70
N GLN A 629 -17.11 -14.57 -17.25
CA GLN A 629 -16.10 -13.97 -18.12
C GLN A 629 -14.81 -13.62 -17.36
N ALA A 630 -14.91 -13.10 -16.14
CA ALA A 630 -13.77 -12.79 -15.29
C ALA A 630 -12.99 -14.04 -14.88
N LEU A 631 -13.67 -15.15 -14.55
CA LEU A 631 -13.04 -16.46 -14.33
C LEU A 631 -12.19 -16.88 -15.53
N SER A 632 -12.71 -16.74 -16.77
CA SER A 632 -11.92 -17.04 -17.97
C SER A 632 -10.63 -16.23 -18.09
N LYS A 633 -10.61 -14.99 -17.57
CA LYS A 633 -9.41 -14.14 -17.58
C LYS A 633 -8.42 -14.54 -16.49
N PHE A 634 -8.91 -14.91 -15.30
CA PHE A 634 -8.06 -15.48 -14.25
C PHE A 634 -7.44 -16.81 -14.69
N ILE A 635 -8.17 -17.68 -15.41
CA ILE A 635 -7.66 -18.93 -15.99
C ILE A 635 -6.54 -18.63 -17.00
N GLN A 636 -6.75 -17.69 -17.93
CA GLN A 636 -5.70 -17.21 -18.83
C GLN A 636 -4.50 -16.63 -18.07
N ARG A 637 -4.74 -15.89 -16.97
CA ARG A 637 -3.68 -15.32 -16.14
C ARG A 637 -2.84 -16.38 -15.45
N MET A 638 -3.44 -17.48 -15.00
CA MET A 638 -2.76 -18.63 -14.39
C MET A 638 -1.96 -19.47 -15.39
N SER A 639 -1.97 -19.10 -16.68
CA SER A 639 -1.24 -19.73 -17.78
C SER A 639 -0.15 -18.83 -18.39
N ALA A 640 0.20 -17.70 -17.74
CA ALA A 640 1.25 -16.79 -18.19
C ALA A 640 2.11 -16.31 -17.00
N PRO A 641 3.45 -16.26 -17.10
CA PRO A 641 4.32 -15.90 -15.97
C PRO A 641 4.14 -14.44 -15.51
N LEU A 642 4.38 -14.15 -14.23
CA LEU A 642 4.42 -12.77 -13.73
C LEU A 642 5.74 -12.09 -14.13
N GLY A 643 5.70 -11.26 -15.18
CA GLY A 643 6.83 -10.41 -15.56
C GLY A 643 7.12 -9.28 -14.56
N GLY A 644 8.37 -8.80 -14.55
CA GLY A 644 8.79 -7.65 -13.72
C GLY A 644 8.24 -6.31 -14.24
N PRO A 645 8.10 -5.29 -13.36
CA PRO A 645 7.74 -3.94 -13.76
C PRO A 645 8.90 -3.17 -14.41
N ASP A 646 8.59 -2.20 -15.26
CA ASP A 646 9.55 -1.17 -15.68
C ASP A 646 9.90 -0.22 -14.50
N VAL A 647 8.92 0.02 -13.61
CA VAL A 647 9.01 0.93 -12.46
C VAL A 647 8.65 0.22 -11.16
N ALA A 648 9.58 0.09 -10.23
CA ALA A 648 9.30 -0.34 -8.87
C ALA A 648 9.08 0.87 -7.96
N VAL A 649 7.99 0.88 -7.19
CA VAL A 649 7.66 1.91 -6.20
C VAL A 649 7.80 1.34 -4.80
N PHE A 650 8.67 1.92 -3.99
CA PHE A 650 8.95 1.52 -2.61
C PHE A 650 8.26 2.43 -1.59
N ILE A 651 7.62 1.79 -0.62
CA ILE A 651 7.19 2.39 0.64
C ILE A 651 7.84 1.65 1.82
N ASP A 652 8.35 2.38 2.82
CA ASP A 652 8.75 1.82 4.11
C ASP A 652 7.61 2.02 5.10
N GLU A 653 6.95 0.93 5.53
CA GLU A 653 5.85 1.04 6.49
C GLU A 653 6.37 1.46 7.87
N ARG A 654 7.62 1.12 8.21
CA ARG A 654 8.25 1.52 9.48
C ARG A 654 8.51 3.02 9.54
N ALA A 655 8.91 3.63 8.42
CA ALA A 655 9.11 5.09 8.32
C ALA A 655 7.81 5.88 8.58
N LEU A 656 6.63 5.31 8.34
CA LEU A 656 5.37 5.99 8.66
C LEU A 656 5.16 6.21 10.16
N ALA A 657 5.84 5.49 11.06
CA ALA A 657 5.74 5.69 12.51
C ALA A 657 6.19 7.10 12.97
N TYR A 658 6.99 7.76 12.13
CA TYR A 658 7.46 9.14 12.28
C TYR A 658 6.45 10.20 11.83
N LEU A 659 5.42 9.82 11.07
CA LEU A 659 4.47 10.74 10.45
C LEU A 659 3.73 11.57 11.51
N VAL A 660 3.59 12.86 11.24
CA VAL A 660 2.78 13.78 12.03
C VAL A 660 1.61 14.35 11.22
N ASP A 661 1.84 14.72 9.96
CA ASP A 661 0.85 15.41 9.14
C ASP A 661 0.18 14.52 8.07
N LYS A 662 -1.14 14.62 7.99
CA LYS A 662 -2.01 13.91 7.05
C LYS A 662 -1.95 14.51 5.65
N GLU A 663 -1.79 15.83 5.53
CA GLU A 663 -1.68 16.48 4.21
C GLU A 663 -0.41 15.99 3.50
N SER A 664 0.70 15.95 4.23
CA SER A 664 2.00 15.44 3.78
C SER A 664 1.93 13.97 3.35
N PHE A 665 1.19 13.11 4.05
CA PHE A 665 0.95 11.73 3.59
C PHE A 665 0.13 11.68 2.30
N ALA A 666 -0.95 12.46 2.21
CA ALA A 666 -1.75 12.53 0.99
C ALA A 666 -0.91 13.03 -0.21
N GLN A 667 -0.04 14.02 0.00
CA GLN A 667 0.85 14.55 -1.04
C GLN A 667 1.95 13.55 -1.43
N LEU A 668 2.73 13.01 -0.47
CA LEU A 668 3.91 12.18 -0.73
C LEU A 668 3.59 10.71 -1.09
N VAL A 669 2.44 10.19 -0.65
CA VAL A 669 2.09 8.77 -0.82
C VAL A 669 0.90 8.61 -1.76
N GLN A 670 -0.26 9.16 -1.41
CA GLN A 670 -1.50 8.87 -2.13
C GLN A 670 -1.54 9.52 -3.54
N ASN A 671 -1.16 10.80 -3.64
CA ASN A 671 -1.13 11.53 -4.92
C ASN A 671 0.00 11.04 -5.84
N VAL A 672 1.08 10.49 -5.28
CA VAL A 672 2.17 9.90 -6.08
C VAL A 672 1.77 8.53 -6.61
N ARG A 673 1.08 7.70 -5.82
CA ARG A 673 0.45 6.45 -6.30
C ARG A 673 -0.50 6.70 -7.46
N GLU A 674 -1.40 7.68 -7.34
CA GLU A 674 -2.30 8.12 -8.44
C GLU A 674 -1.50 8.56 -9.68
N SER A 675 -0.43 9.35 -9.49
CA SER A 675 0.44 9.82 -10.57
C SER A 675 1.21 8.70 -11.27
N VAL A 676 1.61 7.65 -10.53
CA VAL A 676 2.24 6.46 -11.09
C VAL A 676 1.23 5.67 -11.94
N LEU A 677 0.01 5.42 -11.43
CA LEU A 677 -1.03 4.69 -12.17
C LEU A 677 -1.49 5.44 -13.43
N ARG A 678 -1.39 6.77 -13.46
CA ARG A 678 -1.68 7.62 -14.63
C ARG A 678 -0.45 7.95 -15.48
N SER A 679 0.73 7.45 -15.13
CA SER A 679 1.97 7.68 -15.91
C SER A 679 1.93 6.99 -17.28
N GLY A 680 1.21 5.86 -17.37
CA GLY A 680 1.20 4.99 -18.55
C GLY A 680 2.37 4.00 -18.61
N LEU A 681 3.10 3.78 -17.52
CA LEU A 681 4.21 2.82 -17.41
C LEU A 681 3.77 1.49 -16.77
N SER A 682 4.57 0.43 -16.97
CA SER A 682 4.46 -0.81 -16.18
C SER A 682 5.03 -0.60 -14.78
N ALA A 683 4.16 -0.34 -13.80
CA ALA A 683 4.54 -0.06 -12.41
C ALA A 683 4.14 -1.17 -11.42
N GLY A 684 4.97 -1.41 -10.41
CA GLY A 684 4.69 -2.33 -9.29
C GLY A 684 4.98 -1.69 -7.94
N PHE A 685 4.23 -2.07 -6.91
CA PHE A 685 4.25 -1.46 -5.59
C PHE A 685 4.75 -2.45 -4.55
N TYR A 686 5.87 -2.13 -3.89
CA TYR A 686 6.60 -3.00 -2.99
C TYR A 686 6.90 -2.32 -1.65
N LEU A 687 7.07 -3.12 -0.60
CA LEU A 687 7.75 -2.68 0.62
C LEU A 687 9.25 -2.47 0.33
N LEU A 688 9.84 -1.42 0.92
CA LEU A 688 11.29 -1.24 0.88
C LEU A 688 12.02 -2.44 1.52
N SER A 689 11.38 -3.10 2.50
CA SER A 689 11.94 -4.27 3.17
C SER A 689 12.03 -5.53 2.30
N ASP A 690 11.24 -5.65 1.22
CA ASP A 690 11.38 -6.76 0.27
C ASP A 690 12.72 -6.73 -0.48
N LEU A 691 13.27 -5.54 -0.72
CA LEU A 691 14.56 -5.38 -1.42
C LEU A 691 15.72 -6.03 -0.64
N ALA A 692 15.63 -6.07 0.70
CA ALA A 692 16.62 -6.64 1.61
C ALA A 692 16.28 -8.08 2.05
N HIS A 693 15.00 -8.37 2.34
CA HIS A 693 14.57 -9.65 2.94
C HIS A 693 14.16 -10.73 1.92
N ARG A 694 14.22 -10.45 0.61
CA ARG A 694 13.99 -11.44 -0.45
C ARG A 694 15.29 -11.75 -1.18
N GLU A 695 15.64 -13.03 -1.32
CA GLU A 695 16.82 -13.43 -2.11
C GLU A 695 16.75 -12.92 -3.55
N GLN A 696 15.57 -13.03 -4.16
CA GLN A 696 15.25 -12.58 -5.51
C GLN A 696 14.26 -11.42 -5.42
N PHE A 697 14.50 -10.37 -6.21
CA PHE A 697 13.63 -9.20 -6.33
C PHE A 697 13.48 -8.84 -7.82
N PRO A 698 12.30 -8.43 -8.32
CA PRO A 698 12.11 -8.10 -9.73
C PRO A 698 13.05 -6.98 -10.24
N GLU A 699 13.71 -7.22 -11.37
CA GLU A 699 14.49 -6.18 -12.04
C GLU A 699 13.59 -5.13 -12.70
N SER A 700 13.95 -3.87 -12.52
CA SER A 700 13.23 -2.69 -13.04
C SER A 700 14.23 -1.62 -13.48
N LYS A 701 13.74 -0.64 -14.25
CA LYS A 701 14.57 0.45 -14.81
C LYS A 701 14.55 1.69 -13.93
N VAL A 702 13.39 1.99 -13.33
CA VAL A 702 13.19 3.09 -12.37
C VAL A 702 12.79 2.53 -11.01
N TYR A 703 13.38 3.07 -9.96
CA TYR A 703 13.07 2.77 -8.56
C TYR A 703 12.66 4.08 -7.85
N ILE A 704 11.40 4.16 -7.40
CA ILE A 704 10.80 5.34 -6.77
C ILE A 704 10.73 5.12 -5.26
N PHE A 705 11.36 5.99 -4.48
CA PHE A 705 11.34 5.92 -3.01
C PHE A 705 10.42 7.01 -2.45
N LEU A 706 9.21 6.62 -2.00
CA LEU A 706 8.17 7.57 -1.56
C LEU A 706 8.49 8.23 -0.21
N ASN A 707 8.93 7.42 0.76
CA ASN A 707 9.08 7.83 2.17
C ASN A 707 10.30 7.17 2.83
N ALA A 708 11.42 7.04 2.12
CA ALA A 708 12.64 6.37 2.59
C ALA A 708 13.42 7.19 3.64
N TRP A 709 12.72 7.61 4.71
CA TRP A 709 13.18 8.51 5.75
C TRP A 709 14.15 7.82 6.71
N ASP A 710 13.91 6.57 7.10
CA ASP A 710 14.74 5.81 8.05
C ASP A 710 15.58 4.74 7.31
N MET A 711 16.79 5.14 6.91
CA MET A 711 17.64 4.37 6.00
C MET A 711 18.57 3.42 6.77
N ARG A 712 17.96 2.37 7.32
CA ARG A 712 18.58 1.29 8.09
C ARG A 712 19.66 0.53 7.29
N SER A 713 20.51 -0.23 7.99
CA SER A 713 21.70 -0.88 7.42
C SER A 713 21.38 -1.91 6.33
N GLU A 714 20.32 -2.68 6.50
CA GLU A 714 19.86 -3.71 5.56
C GLU A 714 19.39 -3.09 4.22
N HIS A 715 18.62 -1.99 4.27
CA HIS A 715 18.20 -1.28 3.05
C HIS A 715 19.38 -0.58 2.38
N ARG A 716 20.27 0.04 3.18
CA ARG A 716 21.51 0.66 2.69
C ARG A 716 22.39 -0.34 1.93
N ALA A 717 22.57 -1.54 2.48
CA ALA A 717 23.32 -2.62 1.84
C ALA A 717 22.62 -3.11 0.56
N ALA A 718 21.30 -3.38 0.62
CA ALA A 718 20.55 -3.90 -0.51
C ALA A 718 20.47 -2.90 -1.69
N ILE A 719 20.23 -1.61 -1.42
CA ILE A 719 20.22 -0.55 -2.44
C ILE A 719 21.59 -0.45 -3.13
N LYS A 720 22.68 -0.44 -2.35
CA LYS A 720 24.06 -0.42 -2.89
C LYS A 720 24.38 -1.66 -3.73
N ALA A 721 24.02 -2.85 -3.24
CA ALA A 721 24.37 -4.12 -3.91
C ALA A 721 23.49 -4.43 -5.14
N ARG A 722 22.22 -4.00 -5.16
CA ARG A 722 21.22 -4.37 -6.18
C ARG A 722 20.85 -3.24 -7.13
N LEU A 723 20.85 -1.98 -6.67
CA LEU A 723 20.26 -0.85 -7.40
C LEU A 723 21.26 0.20 -7.90
N GLN A 724 22.36 0.46 -7.19
CA GLN A 724 23.40 1.42 -7.60
C GLN A 724 24.30 0.90 -8.74
N LYS A 725 23.70 0.33 -9.80
CA LYS A 725 24.38 -0.32 -10.93
C LYS A 725 23.44 -0.51 -12.14
N SER A 726 23.93 -1.13 -13.21
CA SER A 726 23.17 -1.60 -14.39
C SER A 726 22.33 -0.54 -15.12
N GLY A 727 22.73 0.74 -15.07
CA GLY A 727 22.04 1.86 -15.71
C GLY A 727 20.76 2.32 -15.00
N LYS A 728 20.44 1.76 -13.83
CA LYS A 728 19.19 2.00 -13.10
C LYS A 728 19.02 3.46 -12.67
N VAL A 729 17.77 3.93 -12.63
CA VAL A 729 17.40 5.28 -12.19
C VAL A 729 16.72 5.22 -10.82
N LEU A 730 17.32 5.86 -9.82
CA LEU A 730 16.84 5.91 -8.44
C LEU A 730 16.26 7.30 -8.16
N PHE A 731 14.95 7.38 -7.95
CA PHE A 731 14.22 8.63 -7.71
C PHE A 731 13.83 8.78 -6.24
N TRP A 732 14.42 9.76 -5.58
CA TRP A 732 14.23 10.08 -4.16
C TRP A 732 13.24 11.24 -4.01
N LEU A 733 12.07 10.95 -3.45
CA LEU A 733 11.04 11.95 -3.21
C LEU A 733 11.27 12.68 -1.88
N TYR A 734 11.28 14.01 -1.95
CA TYR A 734 11.27 14.99 -0.87
C TYR A 734 12.43 14.96 0.13
N ALA A 735 12.64 13.82 0.80
CA ALA A 735 13.72 13.55 1.71
C ALA A 735 13.98 12.05 1.82
N ALA A 736 15.25 11.64 1.83
CA ALA A 736 15.66 10.27 2.08
C ALA A 736 16.85 10.25 3.05
N GLY A 737 16.93 9.25 3.92
CA GLY A 737 17.97 9.15 4.94
C GLY A 737 17.94 10.26 6.00
N LEU A 738 16.75 10.75 6.36
CA LEU A 738 16.56 11.64 7.52
C LEU A 738 17.06 10.99 8.83
N PHE A 739 16.83 9.68 8.93
CA PHE A 739 17.22 8.84 10.05
C PHE A 739 18.02 7.63 9.57
N ASP A 740 18.71 7.00 10.52
CA ASP A 740 19.35 5.70 10.41
C ASP A 740 19.10 4.95 11.73
N ALA A 741 18.28 3.89 11.65
CA ALA A 741 17.90 3.03 12.78
C ALA A 741 17.43 3.83 14.01
N GLY A 742 16.53 4.80 13.81
CA GLY A 742 16.01 5.63 14.92
C GLY A 742 16.87 6.83 15.34
N ARG A 743 18.00 7.11 14.68
CA ARG A 743 18.86 8.28 14.96
C ARG A 743 18.83 9.25 13.79
N GLU A 744 18.79 10.56 14.06
CA GLU A 744 18.95 11.61 13.03
C GLU A 744 20.27 11.44 12.28
N SER A 745 20.22 11.35 10.95
CA SER A 745 21.34 10.87 10.11
C SER A 745 21.43 11.55 8.73
N LEU A 746 20.81 12.72 8.55
CA LEU A 746 20.73 13.43 7.27
C LEU A 746 22.11 13.70 6.62
N GLU A 747 23.16 13.92 7.42
CA GLU A 747 24.53 14.09 6.92
C GLU A 747 25.05 12.84 6.16
N ARG A 748 24.51 11.66 6.49
CA ARG A 748 24.83 10.35 5.89
C ARG A 748 23.88 9.94 4.77
N ALA A 749 22.89 10.77 4.39
CA ALA A 749 22.00 10.49 3.26
C ALA A 749 22.78 10.27 1.94
N ARG A 750 23.86 11.04 1.74
CA ARG A 750 24.79 10.93 0.59
C ARG A 750 25.32 9.52 0.36
N GLU A 751 25.51 8.71 1.40
CA GLU A 751 26.01 7.33 1.28
C GLU A 751 25.08 6.43 0.45
N VAL A 752 23.78 6.75 0.42
CA VAL A 752 22.73 5.89 -0.16
C VAL A 752 22.08 6.53 -1.38
N THR A 753 21.84 7.85 -1.33
CA THR A 753 21.29 8.61 -2.44
C THR A 753 22.35 9.06 -3.45
N GLY A 754 23.63 9.09 -3.06
CA GLY A 754 24.70 9.75 -3.83
C GLY A 754 24.63 11.28 -3.82
N ILE A 755 23.63 11.88 -3.14
CA ILE A 755 23.31 13.31 -3.13
C ILE A 755 23.23 13.79 -1.69
N ALA A 756 24.10 14.73 -1.28
CA ALA A 756 24.00 15.33 0.05
C ALA A 756 22.81 16.28 0.14
N LEU A 757 22.01 16.16 1.21
CA LEU A 757 20.84 16.98 1.49
C LEU A 757 21.04 17.84 2.73
N LYS A 758 20.41 19.03 2.77
CA LYS A 758 20.34 19.89 3.96
C LYS A 758 18.95 20.53 4.11
N PRO A 759 18.48 20.82 5.33
CA PRO A 759 17.23 21.56 5.52
C PRO A 759 17.33 22.97 4.95
N GLN A 760 16.25 23.48 4.35
CA GLN A 760 16.18 24.88 3.93
C GLN A 760 16.31 25.84 5.12
N PRO A 761 16.97 27.00 4.95
CA PRO A 761 17.06 28.00 6.00
C PRO A 761 15.69 28.59 6.32
N PHE A 762 15.53 29.12 7.54
CA PHE A 762 14.33 29.85 8.00
C PHE A 762 12.99 29.09 7.89
N HIS A 763 13.00 27.77 7.72
CA HIS A 763 11.81 26.96 7.40
C HIS A 763 11.07 27.44 6.13
N SER A 764 11.83 27.89 5.11
CA SER A 764 11.27 28.26 3.81
C SER A 764 10.38 27.15 3.23
N ARG A 765 9.29 27.56 2.57
CA ARG A 765 8.34 26.64 1.95
C ARG A 765 8.89 26.06 0.67
N THR A 766 8.27 24.98 0.21
CA THR A 766 8.51 24.42 -1.12
C THR A 766 7.93 25.34 -2.20
N GLY A 767 8.17 25.00 -3.46
CA GLY A 767 7.83 25.78 -4.65
C GLY A 767 9.08 25.92 -5.52
N THR A 768 9.14 25.16 -6.61
CA THR A 768 10.33 25.02 -7.46
C THR A 768 10.21 25.76 -8.78
N THR A 769 11.22 26.54 -9.13
CA THR A 769 11.41 27.11 -10.48
C THR A 769 12.30 26.17 -11.29
N ILE A 770 11.79 25.64 -12.41
CA ILE A 770 12.56 24.77 -13.31
C ILE A 770 13.47 25.60 -14.21
N LEU A 771 14.79 25.34 -14.11
CA LEU A 771 15.85 26.05 -14.82
C LEU A 771 16.20 25.40 -16.16
N ASN A 772 16.54 24.10 -16.15
CA ASN A 772 17.08 23.42 -17.32
C ASN A 772 15.98 22.84 -18.23
N ARG A 773 15.22 23.71 -18.87
CA ARG A 773 14.08 23.37 -19.76
C ARG A 773 14.41 22.48 -20.98
N ARG A 774 15.68 22.14 -21.22
CA ARG A 774 16.12 21.20 -22.28
C ARG A 774 16.45 19.81 -21.76
N HIS A 775 16.39 19.57 -20.46
CA HIS A 775 16.58 18.25 -19.88
C HIS A 775 15.26 17.45 -19.98
N PRO A 776 15.25 16.17 -20.39
CA PRO A 776 14.01 15.42 -20.59
C PRO A 776 13.10 15.36 -19.35
N LEU A 777 13.68 15.30 -18.15
CA LEU A 777 12.93 15.33 -16.89
C LEU A 777 12.30 16.69 -16.57
N CYS A 778 12.63 17.75 -17.33
CA CYS A 778 12.08 19.10 -17.18
C CYS A 778 10.96 19.42 -18.18
N GLU A 779 10.84 18.62 -19.26
CA GLU A 779 9.75 18.75 -20.25
C GLU A 779 8.39 18.35 -19.66
N ALA A 780 8.38 17.63 -18.54
CA ALA A 780 7.21 17.25 -17.76
C ALA A 780 6.47 18.40 -17.04
N PHE A 781 7.04 19.63 -17.02
CA PHE A 781 6.53 20.74 -16.23
C PHE A 781 6.08 21.93 -17.08
N PRO A 782 4.99 22.65 -16.71
CA PRO A 782 4.48 23.80 -17.45
C PRO A 782 5.54 24.87 -17.75
N ASP A 783 5.51 25.45 -18.95
CA ASP A 783 6.51 26.42 -19.46
C ASP A 783 6.75 27.63 -18.54
N ARG A 784 5.75 28.00 -17.73
CA ARG A 784 5.77 29.16 -16.83
C ARG A 784 5.10 28.83 -15.51
N GLY A 785 5.54 29.51 -14.45
CA GLY A 785 5.03 29.34 -13.09
C GLY A 785 6.00 28.58 -12.19
N VAL A 786 5.60 28.48 -10.92
CA VAL A 786 6.26 27.67 -9.89
C VAL A 786 5.64 26.28 -9.90
N VAL A 787 6.47 25.24 -9.83
CA VAL A 787 6.07 23.83 -9.70
C VAL A 787 5.89 23.51 -8.22
N GLY A 788 4.79 22.83 -7.87
CA GLY A 788 4.48 22.51 -6.49
C GLY A 788 4.18 23.77 -5.68
N GLY A 789 4.84 23.90 -4.53
CA GLY A 789 4.50 24.92 -3.53
C GLY A 789 3.46 24.40 -2.53
N GLY A 790 3.92 24.09 -1.32
CA GLY A 790 3.11 23.47 -0.27
C GLY A 790 3.41 23.99 1.13
N THR A 791 2.68 23.42 2.08
CA THR A 791 2.73 23.69 3.53
C THR A 791 3.81 22.92 4.27
N MET A 792 4.33 21.83 3.68
CA MET A 792 5.25 20.91 4.36
C MET A 792 6.55 21.58 4.81
N VAL A 793 6.89 21.38 6.07
CA VAL A 793 8.07 21.90 6.76
C VAL A 793 8.65 20.78 7.65
N PRO A 794 9.98 20.66 7.79
CA PRO A 794 11.00 21.32 6.98
C PRO A 794 11.05 20.77 5.55
N SER A 795 11.62 21.56 4.65
CA SER A 795 11.94 21.21 3.27
C SER A 795 13.46 21.10 3.09
N TYR A 796 13.92 20.41 2.05
CA TYR A 796 15.31 19.97 1.93
C TYR A 796 15.90 20.27 0.55
N PHE A 797 17.05 20.93 0.53
CA PHE A 797 17.77 21.23 -0.70
C PHE A 797 18.97 20.29 -0.88
N ALA A 798 19.33 20.03 -2.14
CA ALA A 798 20.51 19.25 -2.49
C ALA A 798 21.76 20.14 -2.56
N ILE A 799 22.90 19.62 -2.09
CA ILE A 799 24.21 20.18 -2.36
C ILE A 799 24.64 19.66 -3.75
N PRO A 800 24.86 20.51 -4.77
CA PRO A 800 25.09 20.08 -6.15
C PRO A 800 26.56 19.65 -6.37
N GLU A 801 26.98 18.60 -5.66
CA GLU A 801 28.30 17.98 -5.81
C GLU A 801 28.33 17.17 -7.11
N GLU A 802 28.74 17.80 -8.22
CA GLU A 802 28.77 17.22 -9.58
C GLU A 802 27.37 16.87 -10.15
N ALA A 803 26.30 17.17 -9.42
CA ALA A 803 24.92 17.01 -9.87
C ALA A 803 24.50 18.15 -10.80
N THR A 804 23.76 17.84 -11.86
CA THR A 804 23.10 18.85 -12.70
C THR A 804 21.87 19.38 -11.98
N VAL A 805 21.83 20.69 -11.72
CA VAL A 805 20.65 21.36 -11.18
C VAL A 805 19.61 21.53 -12.28
N LEU A 806 18.41 21.02 -12.02
CA LEU A 806 17.26 21.07 -12.92
C LEU A 806 16.23 22.12 -12.47
N GLY A 807 16.12 22.35 -11.16
CA GLY A 807 15.29 23.39 -10.56
C GLY A 807 15.77 23.83 -9.18
N GLU A 808 15.38 25.04 -8.79
CA GLU A 808 15.70 25.67 -7.50
C GLU A 808 14.42 26.12 -6.79
N TYR A 809 14.44 26.15 -5.46
CA TYR A 809 13.35 26.70 -4.66
C TYR A 809 13.19 28.21 -4.90
N SER A 810 12.01 28.62 -5.35
CA SER A 810 11.70 29.98 -5.79
C SER A 810 11.81 31.05 -4.69
N GLN A 811 11.87 30.65 -3.41
CA GLN A 811 12.05 31.54 -2.26
C GLN A 811 13.52 31.75 -1.87
N THR A 812 14.42 30.83 -2.20
CA THR A 812 15.78 30.76 -1.62
C THR A 812 16.91 30.63 -2.64
N GLY A 813 16.61 30.22 -3.88
CA GLY A 813 17.63 29.90 -4.90
C GLY A 813 18.45 28.65 -4.58
N LEU A 814 17.93 27.75 -3.73
CA LEU A 814 18.63 26.52 -3.34
C LEU A 814 18.17 25.34 -4.21
N PRO A 815 19.07 24.45 -4.68
CA PRO A 815 18.72 23.35 -5.58
C PRO A 815 17.68 22.40 -4.98
N SER A 816 16.51 22.35 -5.62
CA SER A 816 15.35 21.57 -5.19
C SER A 816 15.09 20.37 -6.10
N PHE A 817 15.50 20.44 -7.37
CA PHE A 817 15.41 19.34 -8.32
C PHE A 817 16.78 19.14 -8.98
N VAL A 818 17.40 17.97 -8.78
CA VAL A 818 18.74 17.66 -9.29
C VAL A 818 18.83 16.24 -9.84
N VAL A 819 19.73 16.03 -10.80
CA VAL A 819 20.12 14.70 -11.31
C VAL A 819 21.63 14.54 -11.19
N LYS A 820 22.08 13.40 -10.65
CA LYS A 820 23.49 13.01 -10.64
C LYS A 820 23.67 11.68 -11.36
N GLU A 821 24.38 11.71 -12.47
CA GLU A 821 24.81 10.51 -13.17
C GLU A 821 26.07 9.94 -12.53
N PHE A 822 26.03 8.66 -12.16
CA PHE A 822 27.22 7.89 -11.79
C PHE A 822 27.68 7.12 -13.03
N ARG A 823 28.89 7.43 -13.48
CA ARG A 823 29.47 6.93 -14.74
C ARG A 823 30.89 6.44 -14.49
N ASP A 824 31.12 5.15 -14.66
CA ASP A 824 32.44 4.52 -14.62
C ASP A 824 32.83 4.09 -16.05
N PRO A 825 33.78 4.77 -16.70
CA PRO A 825 34.23 4.40 -18.05
C PRO A 825 34.98 3.07 -18.14
N SER A 826 35.42 2.51 -17.00
CA SER A 826 36.12 1.22 -16.93
C SER A 826 35.19 0.04 -16.59
N SER A 827 34.09 0.32 -15.88
CA SER A 827 33.04 -0.65 -15.52
C SER A 827 31.63 -0.08 -15.80
N PRO A 828 31.17 -0.11 -17.07
CA PRO A 828 29.84 0.40 -17.44
C PRO A 828 28.66 -0.29 -16.70
N GLU A 829 28.87 -1.50 -16.21
CA GLU A 829 27.96 -2.23 -15.34
C GLU A 829 27.73 -1.55 -13.98
N ASN A 830 28.65 -0.70 -13.51
CA ASN A 830 28.50 0.11 -12.30
C ASN A 830 27.84 1.48 -12.55
N ASN A 831 27.40 1.77 -13.77
CA ASN A 831 26.67 2.99 -14.07
C ASN A 831 25.28 2.99 -13.41
N TRP A 832 24.83 4.15 -12.91
CA TRP A 832 23.45 4.38 -12.47
C TRP A 832 23.14 5.89 -12.46
N THR A 833 21.89 6.29 -12.23
CA THR A 833 21.52 7.70 -12.10
C THR A 833 20.70 7.91 -10.83
N SER A 834 21.05 8.93 -10.05
CA SER A 834 20.26 9.41 -8.91
C SER A 834 19.50 10.67 -9.29
N VAL A 835 18.22 10.75 -8.92
CA VAL A 835 17.36 11.92 -9.12
C VAL A 835 16.74 12.29 -7.77
N PHE A 836 16.84 13.54 -7.36
CA PHE A 836 16.22 14.05 -6.13
C PHE A 836 15.26 15.20 -6.44
N LEU A 837 14.06 15.16 -5.89
CA LEU A 837 13.06 16.24 -5.96
C LEU A 837 12.56 16.60 -4.55
N GLY A 838 12.94 17.77 -4.06
CA GLY A 838 12.50 18.39 -2.80
C GLY A 838 11.09 19.00 -2.85
N GLU A 839 10.27 18.67 -3.85
CA GLU A 839 8.84 19.00 -3.89
C GLU A 839 8.01 17.76 -3.52
N PRO A 840 6.90 17.92 -2.76
CA PRO A 840 5.96 16.85 -2.54
C PRO A 840 5.02 16.61 -3.74
N SER A 841 4.90 17.59 -4.66
CA SER A 841 4.03 17.50 -5.82
C SER A 841 4.74 16.80 -6.99
N VAL A 842 4.37 15.54 -7.21
CA VAL A 842 4.77 14.73 -8.36
C VAL A 842 3.61 14.69 -9.37
N SER A 843 3.91 14.72 -10.67
CA SER A 843 2.93 14.58 -11.75
C SER A 843 3.11 13.25 -12.49
N SER A 844 2.04 12.76 -13.13
CA SER A 844 2.11 11.60 -14.04
C SER A 844 3.10 11.83 -15.19
N GLY A 845 3.22 13.07 -15.65
CA GLY A 845 4.21 13.49 -16.64
C GLY A 845 5.65 13.31 -16.16
N LEU A 846 5.96 13.66 -14.89
CA LEU A 846 7.31 13.45 -14.36
C LEU A 846 7.65 11.96 -14.24
N ILE A 847 6.70 11.14 -13.75
CA ILE A 847 6.89 9.68 -13.69
C ILE A 847 7.11 9.10 -15.09
N ARG A 848 6.33 9.53 -16.08
CA ARG A 848 6.50 9.17 -17.49
C ARG A 848 7.89 9.55 -18.03
N SER A 849 8.35 10.78 -17.78
CA SER A 849 9.67 11.25 -18.20
C SER A 849 10.82 10.50 -17.50
N LEU A 850 10.68 10.14 -16.22
CA LEU A 850 11.63 9.26 -15.51
C LEU A 850 11.71 7.88 -16.18
N GLY A 851 10.55 7.30 -16.53
CA GLY A 851 10.48 6.06 -17.30
C GLY A 851 11.17 6.16 -18.66
N GLN A 852 10.83 7.17 -19.47
CA GLN A 852 11.41 7.38 -20.80
C GLN A 852 12.92 7.60 -20.73
N TYR A 853 13.41 8.36 -19.74
CA TYR A 853 14.84 8.58 -19.49
C TYR A 853 15.58 7.27 -19.11
N ALA A 854 14.89 6.31 -18.47
CA ALA A 854 15.41 4.99 -18.14
C ALA A 854 15.15 3.91 -19.22
N GLY A 855 14.51 4.24 -20.35
CA GLY A 855 14.14 3.27 -21.38
C GLY A 855 12.96 2.35 -21.04
N ALA A 856 12.08 2.77 -20.13
CA ALA A 856 10.78 2.13 -19.90
C ALA A 856 9.80 2.38 -21.06
N HIS A 857 8.87 1.45 -21.29
CA HIS A 857 7.87 1.59 -22.35
C HIS A 857 6.64 2.35 -21.83
N VAL A 858 6.26 3.43 -22.53
CA VAL A 858 5.04 4.20 -22.24
C VAL A 858 3.89 3.66 -23.08
N TRP A 859 2.92 3.04 -22.40
CA TRP A 859 1.72 2.46 -23.01
C TRP A 859 0.63 3.51 -23.29
N ASN A 860 0.50 4.52 -22.43
CA ASN A 860 -0.49 5.60 -22.58
C ASN A 860 0.08 6.98 -22.26
N PHE A 861 -0.33 7.98 -23.05
CA PHE A 861 0.04 9.39 -22.86
C PHE A 861 -1.11 10.26 -22.32
N HIS A 862 -2.35 9.76 -22.31
CA HIS A 862 -3.58 10.52 -22.01
C HIS A 862 -3.91 10.70 -20.51
N ASN A 863 -3.11 10.16 -19.59
CA ASN A 863 -3.34 10.17 -18.13
C ASN A 863 -4.58 9.39 -17.63
N ASP A 864 -5.12 8.48 -18.45
CA ASP A 864 -6.02 7.42 -17.97
C ASP A 864 -5.25 6.48 -17.02
N VAL A 865 -5.98 5.73 -16.20
CA VAL A 865 -5.40 4.74 -15.28
C VAL A 865 -4.98 3.50 -16.07
N VAL A 866 -3.73 3.06 -15.90
CA VAL A 866 -3.17 1.90 -16.61
C VAL A 866 -2.66 0.84 -15.63
N HIS A 867 -3.13 -0.39 -15.80
CA HIS A 867 -2.53 -1.58 -15.18
C HIS A 867 -1.96 -2.47 -16.28
N VAL A 868 -0.64 -2.72 -16.26
CA VAL A 868 0.03 -3.47 -17.32
C VAL A 868 1.17 -4.35 -16.78
N ARG A 869 1.08 -5.64 -17.10
CA ARG A 869 2.13 -6.65 -17.03
C ARG A 869 1.89 -7.58 -18.22
N PRO A 870 2.66 -7.47 -19.31
CA PRO A 870 2.47 -8.31 -20.48
C PRO A 870 2.40 -9.80 -20.09
N PRO A 871 1.43 -10.57 -20.60
CA PRO A 871 0.56 -10.21 -21.73
C PRO A 871 -0.67 -9.35 -21.40
N PHE A 872 -0.94 -8.98 -20.14
CA PHE A 872 -2.16 -8.24 -19.77
C PHE A 872 -1.97 -6.71 -19.77
N LEU A 873 -2.91 -6.01 -20.41
CA LEU A 873 -3.00 -4.54 -20.47
C LEU A 873 -4.44 -4.08 -20.22
N THR A 874 -4.64 -3.27 -19.19
CA THR A 874 -5.93 -2.63 -18.86
C THR A 874 -5.80 -1.12 -18.86
N ILE A 875 -6.75 -0.42 -19.48
CA ILE A 875 -6.91 1.03 -19.36
C ILE A 875 -8.32 1.34 -18.85
N HIS A 876 -8.40 2.19 -17.83
CA HIS A 876 -9.66 2.76 -17.31
C HIS A 876 -9.67 4.27 -17.57
N CYS A 877 -10.55 4.70 -18.47
CA CYS A 877 -10.49 6.00 -19.13
C CYS A 877 -11.06 7.14 -18.28
N THR A 878 -10.47 8.34 -18.38
CA THR A 878 -11.01 9.57 -17.76
C THR A 878 -11.33 10.60 -18.84
N GLY A 879 -12.61 10.95 -18.99
CA GLY A 879 -13.13 11.73 -20.12
C GLY A 879 -13.32 10.88 -21.39
N GLU A 880 -14.29 11.25 -22.22
CA GLU A 880 -14.61 10.56 -23.47
C GLU A 880 -13.56 10.80 -24.59
N GLY A 881 -13.80 10.21 -25.76
CA GLY A 881 -13.08 10.51 -27.01
C GLY A 881 -11.97 9.53 -27.38
N GLN A 882 -11.28 9.82 -28.48
CA GLN A 882 -10.25 8.96 -29.06
C GLN A 882 -9.07 8.73 -28.09
N ARG A 883 -8.61 7.48 -28.03
CA ARG A 883 -7.40 7.06 -27.32
C ARG A 883 -6.42 6.38 -28.27
N ALA A 884 -5.14 6.59 -28.01
CA ALA A 884 -4.04 5.95 -28.73
C ALA A 884 -3.05 5.35 -27.71
N LEU A 885 -2.91 4.04 -27.74
CA LEU A 885 -1.95 3.30 -26.92
C LEU A 885 -0.74 2.93 -27.77
N ALA A 886 0.46 3.19 -27.26
CA ALA A 886 1.68 2.73 -27.91
C ALA A 886 2.01 1.31 -27.44
N LEU A 887 2.20 0.38 -28.37
CA LEU A 887 2.66 -0.97 -28.11
C LEU A 887 4.15 -1.10 -28.51
N PRO A 888 4.88 -2.09 -27.98
CA PRO A 888 6.18 -2.48 -28.52
C PRO A 888 6.10 -2.89 -30.01
N ALA A 889 7.23 -2.85 -30.71
CA ALA A 889 7.28 -3.22 -32.13
C ALA A 889 6.85 -4.69 -32.34
N ASN A 890 6.12 -4.94 -33.42
CA ASN A 890 5.54 -6.24 -33.82
C ASN A 890 4.48 -6.83 -32.84
N PHE A 891 4.13 -6.14 -31.76
CA PHE A 891 3.06 -6.62 -30.87
C PHE A 891 1.70 -6.54 -31.56
N SER A 892 0.89 -7.57 -31.35
CA SER A 892 -0.54 -7.58 -31.66
C SER A 892 -1.34 -7.30 -30.36
N ALA A 893 -2.60 -6.91 -30.51
CA ALA A 893 -3.54 -6.83 -29.39
C ALA A 893 -4.83 -7.61 -29.67
N TYR A 894 -5.37 -8.24 -28.64
CA TYR A 894 -6.64 -8.96 -28.66
C TYR A 894 -7.52 -8.42 -27.54
N ASP A 895 -8.73 -7.98 -27.88
CA ASP A 895 -9.69 -7.37 -26.96
C ASP A 895 -10.37 -8.47 -26.13
N LEU A 896 -10.10 -8.48 -24.82
CA LEU A 896 -10.59 -9.51 -23.92
C LEU A 896 -12.09 -9.40 -23.62
N LEU A 897 -12.71 -8.25 -23.88
CA LEU A 897 -14.14 -7.99 -23.64
C LEU A 897 -14.98 -8.25 -24.89
N LYS A 898 -14.44 -7.96 -26.09
CA LYS A 898 -15.10 -8.26 -27.38
C LYS A 898 -14.82 -9.68 -27.88
N GLY A 899 -13.67 -10.25 -27.53
CA GLY A 899 -13.23 -11.56 -28.02
C GLY A 899 -12.62 -11.52 -29.44
N ASP A 900 -12.00 -10.40 -29.82
CA ASP A 900 -11.58 -10.12 -31.20
C ASP A 900 -10.18 -9.51 -31.30
N TRP A 901 -9.52 -9.70 -32.44
CA TRP A 901 -8.24 -9.05 -32.74
C TRP A 901 -8.41 -7.57 -33.04
N SER A 902 -7.66 -6.72 -32.33
CA SER A 902 -7.68 -5.27 -32.56
C SER A 902 -6.76 -4.87 -33.70
N THR A 903 -7.18 -3.91 -34.53
CA THR A 903 -6.35 -3.33 -35.59
C THR A 903 -5.22 -2.49 -34.99
N ILE A 904 -3.97 -2.83 -35.34
CA ILE A 904 -2.77 -2.11 -34.92
C ILE A 904 -2.16 -1.37 -36.12
N GLU A 905 -2.01 -0.05 -35.99
CA GLU A 905 -1.41 0.80 -37.02
C GLU A 905 -0.09 1.37 -36.51
N SER A 906 1.05 1.03 -37.14
CA SER A 906 2.37 1.53 -36.74
C SER A 906 2.67 1.36 -35.24
N ALA A 907 2.41 0.15 -34.72
CA ALA A 907 2.49 -0.20 -33.29
C ALA A 907 1.58 0.65 -32.35
N THR A 908 0.54 1.29 -32.89
CA THR A 908 -0.47 2.03 -32.12
C THR A 908 -1.80 1.28 -32.14
N LEU A 909 -2.40 1.04 -30.96
CA LEU A 909 -3.79 0.61 -30.81
C LEU A 909 -4.68 1.86 -30.64
N ARG A 910 -5.74 1.97 -31.45
CA ARG A 910 -6.68 3.10 -31.42
C ARG A 910 -8.11 2.63 -31.13
N PHE A 911 -8.81 3.36 -30.27
CA PHE A 911 -10.23 3.14 -29.98
C PHE A 911 -10.89 4.45 -29.52
N ASN A 912 -12.23 4.48 -29.51
CA ASN A 912 -12.99 5.58 -28.91
C ASN A 912 -13.41 5.19 -27.48
N ALA A 913 -12.98 5.96 -26.48
CA ALA A 913 -13.43 5.78 -25.10
C ALA A 913 -14.74 6.54 -24.85
N LEU A 914 -15.57 5.98 -23.98
CA LEU A 914 -16.56 6.76 -23.22
C LEU A 914 -15.91 7.17 -21.89
N ASP A 915 -16.43 8.23 -21.26
CA ASP A 915 -15.96 8.59 -19.92
C ASP A 915 -16.16 7.42 -18.94
N GLY A 916 -15.16 7.20 -18.09
CA GLY A 916 -15.12 6.08 -17.14
C GLY A 916 -15.00 4.68 -17.75
N SER A 917 -14.89 4.52 -19.08
CA SER A 917 -14.89 3.18 -19.71
C SER A 917 -13.60 2.40 -19.51
N THR A 918 -13.71 1.09 -19.26
CA THR A 918 -12.58 0.17 -19.09
C THR A 918 -12.41 -0.73 -20.31
N HIS A 919 -11.17 -0.91 -20.76
CA HIS A 919 -10.80 -1.75 -21.90
C HIS A 919 -9.67 -2.68 -21.48
N LEU A 920 -9.84 -3.99 -21.70
CA LEU A 920 -8.89 -5.04 -21.35
C LEU A 920 -8.36 -5.70 -22.62
N PHE A 921 -7.05 -5.86 -22.72
CA PHE A 921 -6.37 -6.45 -23.86
C PHE A 921 -5.34 -7.49 -23.43
N LEU A 922 -5.16 -8.51 -24.25
CA LEU A 922 -3.89 -9.23 -24.34
C LEU A 922 -2.99 -8.51 -25.34
N VAL A 923 -1.70 -8.35 -25.01
CA VAL A 923 -0.66 -7.70 -25.82
C VAL A 923 0.64 -8.50 -25.79
N GLY A 924 1.23 -8.77 -26.95
CA GLY A 924 2.38 -9.67 -27.10
C GLY A 924 2.64 -10.04 -28.55
N LEU A 925 3.52 -11.01 -28.82
CA LEU A 925 3.64 -11.56 -30.17
C LEU A 925 2.39 -12.37 -30.51
N ARG A 926 1.96 -12.32 -31.78
CA ARG A 926 0.68 -12.91 -32.19
C ARG A 926 0.61 -14.41 -31.89
N GLU A 927 1.70 -15.14 -32.11
CA GLU A 927 1.79 -16.59 -31.91
C GLU A 927 1.72 -16.97 -30.42
N GLU A 928 2.38 -16.20 -29.53
CA GLU A 928 2.30 -16.35 -28.07
C GLU A 928 0.87 -16.13 -27.57
N LEU A 929 0.21 -15.07 -28.05
CA LEU A 929 -1.17 -14.77 -27.70
C LEU A 929 -2.16 -15.82 -28.26
N GLN A 930 -1.90 -16.36 -29.45
CA GLN A 930 -2.70 -17.46 -30.01
C GLN A 930 -2.51 -18.76 -29.22
N ALA A 931 -1.31 -19.04 -28.71
CA ALA A 931 -1.07 -20.16 -27.82
C ALA A 931 -1.81 -19.99 -26.48
N LEU A 932 -1.71 -18.80 -25.86
CA LEU A 932 -2.39 -18.48 -24.60
C LEU A 932 -3.93 -18.55 -24.71
N LEU A 933 -4.49 -18.10 -25.84
CA LEU A 933 -5.93 -18.19 -26.14
C LEU A 933 -6.39 -19.62 -26.47
N ALA A 934 -5.47 -20.55 -26.74
CA ALA A 934 -5.74 -21.95 -27.04
C ALA A 934 -5.48 -22.91 -25.85
N VAL A 935 -5.06 -22.39 -24.69
CA VAL A 935 -4.87 -23.20 -23.47
C VAL A 935 -6.22 -23.75 -23.00
N SER A 936 -6.28 -25.06 -22.74
CA SER A 936 -7.45 -25.70 -22.13
C SER A 936 -7.66 -25.17 -20.70
N PRO A 937 -8.88 -24.72 -20.34
CA PRO A 937 -9.19 -24.34 -18.96
C PRO A 937 -8.91 -25.46 -17.95
N ASP A 938 -9.18 -26.72 -18.32
CA ASP A 938 -8.96 -27.87 -17.44
C ASP A 938 -7.47 -28.12 -17.17
N ASP A 939 -6.61 -27.93 -18.18
CA ASP A 939 -5.15 -28.07 -18.02
C ASP A 939 -4.56 -26.89 -17.21
N ALA A 940 -5.05 -25.67 -17.45
CA ALA A 940 -4.65 -24.49 -16.68
C ALA A 940 -5.02 -24.59 -15.19
N LEU A 941 -6.17 -25.22 -14.89
CA LEU A 941 -6.66 -25.45 -13.53
C LEU A 941 -6.17 -26.75 -12.90
N ARG A 942 -5.38 -27.57 -13.60
CA ARG A 942 -4.76 -28.77 -13.04
C ARG A 942 -3.42 -28.44 -12.39
N MET A 943 -3.12 -29.12 -11.29
CA MET A 943 -1.82 -29.11 -10.63
C MET A 943 -1.55 -30.47 -9.99
N GLU A 944 -0.82 -31.33 -10.71
CA GLU A 944 -0.49 -32.68 -10.24
C GLU A 944 0.59 -32.65 -9.16
N ASP A 945 1.67 -31.91 -9.40
CA ASP A 945 2.75 -31.66 -8.45
C ASP A 945 2.55 -30.30 -7.77
N ILE A 946 2.43 -30.32 -6.44
CA ILE A 946 2.34 -29.12 -5.60
C ILE A 946 3.75 -28.52 -5.45
N PRO A 947 4.02 -27.27 -5.91
CA PRO A 947 5.33 -26.66 -5.80
C PRO A 947 5.78 -26.53 -4.33
N THR A 948 7.01 -26.94 -4.04
CA THR A 948 7.61 -26.72 -2.72
C THR A 948 7.66 -25.22 -2.42
N ARG A 949 7.08 -24.82 -1.29
CA ARG A 949 7.05 -23.41 -0.86
C ARG A 949 8.47 -22.83 -0.80
N PRO A 950 8.77 -21.73 -1.51
CA PRO A 950 10.12 -21.16 -1.51
C PRO A 950 10.50 -20.60 -0.12
N GLU A 951 11.65 -21.04 0.42
CA GLU A 951 12.20 -20.60 1.71
C GLU A 951 13.00 -19.28 1.62
N ASN A 952 12.82 -18.52 0.52
CA ASN A 952 13.62 -17.36 0.11
C ASN A 952 13.34 -16.07 0.92
N THR A 953 13.09 -16.21 2.23
CA THR A 953 12.88 -15.12 3.20
C THR A 953 13.20 -15.58 4.62
N THR A 954 13.79 -14.69 5.42
CA THR A 954 13.86 -14.85 6.88
C THR A 954 12.44 -14.94 7.44
N ARG A 955 12.17 -15.86 8.39
CA ARG A 955 10.90 -15.89 9.12
C ARG A 955 10.86 -14.75 10.15
N PHE A 956 9.70 -14.13 10.34
CA PHE A 956 9.58 -13.00 11.29
C PHE A 956 9.82 -13.40 12.76
N ASP A 957 9.67 -14.68 13.13
CA ASP A 957 9.83 -15.15 14.51
C ASP A 957 11.27 -15.60 14.87
N LEU A 958 12.20 -15.53 13.91
CA LEU A 958 13.64 -15.70 14.14
C LEU A 958 14.33 -14.43 14.64
N ASP A 959 13.73 -13.26 14.39
CA ASP A 959 14.23 -11.95 14.77
C ASP A 959 13.15 -11.12 15.45
N THR A 960 13.41 -10.70 16.68
CA THR A 960 12.39 -10.03 17.52
C THR A 960 11.96 -8.66 16.96
N LEU A 961 12.79 -8.01 16.13
CA LEU A 961 12.60 -6.63 15.65
C LEU A 961 13.19 -6.42 14.25
N ASP A 962 12.37 -5.94 13.29
CA ASP A 962 12.88 -5.48 11.97
C ASP A 962 13.49 -4.06 12.01
N VAL A 963 13.54 -3.44 13.20
CA VAL A 963 14.09 -2.10 13.42
C VAL A 963 14.95 -2.18 14.67
N SER A 964 16.25 -2.41 14.48
CA SER A 964 17.27 -2.38 15.53
C SER A 964 17.63 -0.93 15.90
N ILE A 965 18.48 -0.74 16.91
CA ILE A 965 19.16 0.55 17.17
C ILE A 965 20.65 0.26 17.22
N VAL A 966 21.43 1.01 16.43
CA VAL A 966 22.89 1.00 16.51
C VAL A 966 23.29 1.36 17.94
N GLN A 967 24.16 0.55 18.56
CA GLN A 967 24.60 0.72 19.94
C GLN A 967 25.46 1.98 20.10
N LEU A 968 25.68 2.41 21.35
CA LEU A 968 26.57 3.54 21.61
C LEU A 968 28.06 3.20 21.39
N GLY A 969 28.44 1.92 21.54
CA GLY A 969 29.82 1.44 21.33
C GLY A 969 30.23 1.36 19.86
N GLU A 970 29.37 0.77 19.02
CA GLU A 970 29.53 0.67 17.56
C GLU A 970 29.80 2.03 16.89
N TRP A 971 29.30 3.11 17.49
CA TRP A 971 29.52 4.50 17.04
C TRP A 971 30.92 5.06 17.35
N ILE A 972 31.64 4.51 18.33
CA ILE A 972 32.90 5.06 18.83
C ILE A 972 34.11 4.52 18.07
N GLU A 973 34.06 3.26 17.61
CA GLU A 973 35.19 2.62 16.92
C GLU A 973 35.29 2.98 15.43
N GLY A 974 34.25 3.62 14.86
CA GLY A 974 34.25 4.16 13.49
C GLY A 974 34.22 3.12 12.37
N GLY A 975 34.40 1.84 12.68
CA GLY A 975 34.13 0.73 11.78
C GLY A 975 32.66 0.32 11.84
N VAL A 976 32.01 0.29 10.68
CA VAL A 976 30.77 -0.50 10.52
C VAL A 976 31.17 -1.98 10.60
N PRO A 977 30.59 -2.79 11.51
CA PRO A 977 30.74 -4.24 11.44
C PRO A 977 29.93 -4.75 10.24
N GLU A 978 30.58 -4.86 9.07
CA GLU A 978 30.00 -5.61 7.93
C GLU A 978 29.65 -7.05 8.37
N GLU A 979 30.37 -7.57 9.38
CA GLU A 979 30.14 -8.85 10.06
C GLU A 979 28.75 -8.98 10.76
N ILE A 980 28.11 -7.88 11.21
CA ILE A 980 26.73 -7.94 11.74
C ILE A 980 25.71 -7.91 10.60
N SER A 981 26.00 -7.15 9.53
CA SER A 981 25.11 -7.14 8.34
C SER A 981 25.03 -8.51 7.65
N ASP A 982 26.05 -9.35 7.84
CA ASP A 982 26.13 -10.72 7.32
C ASP A 982 25.10 -11.70 7.95
N GLU A 983 24.49 -11.38 9.10
CA GLU A 983 23.39 -12.19 9.68
C GLU A 983 22.00 -11.75 9.20
N TRP A 984 21.79 -10.46 8.89
CA TRP A 984 20.49 -9.94 8.43
C TRP A 984 20.35 -9.90 6.90
N PHE A 985 21.47 -10.02 6.17
CA PHE A 985 21.48 -10.01 4.72
C PHE A 985 21.42 -11.44 4.16
N LEU A 986 20.28 -11.79 3.56
CA LEU A 986 20.21 -12.96 2.68
C LEU A 986 21.12 -12.72 1.47
N LYS A 987 22.35 -13.24 1.56
CA LYS A 987 23.34 -13.21 0.48
C LYS A 987 22.70 -13.85 -0.74
N PRO A 988 22.48 -13.10 -1.84
CA PRO A 988 21.78 -13.63 -2.99
C PRO A 988 22.58 -14.81 -3.54
N LEU A 989 21.87 -15.88 -3.91
CA LEU A 989 22.36 -16.79 -4.94
C LEU A 989 22.82 -15.92 -6.11
N ALA A 990 24.11 -16.02 -6.44
CA ALA A 990 24.58 -15.46 -7.70
C ALA A 990 23.75 -16.11 -8.80
N THR A 991 23.05 -15.32 -9.60
CA THR A 991 22.36 -15.81 -10.79
C THR A 991 23.38 -16.59 -11.59
N GLU A 992 23.18 -17.90 -11.74
CA GLU A 992 24.11 -18.71 -12.51
C GLU A 992 24.19 -18.10 -13.92
N PRO A 993 25.40 -17.82 -14.43
CA PRO A 993 25.53 -17.28 -15.76
C PRO A 993 24.91 -18.28 -16.72
N PHE A 994 24.02 -17.80 -17.58
CA PHE A 994 23.29 -18.61 -18.56
C PHE A 994 24.28 -19.53 -19.28
N GLU A 995 24.26 -20.84 -18.99
CA GLU A 995 25.13 -21.78 -19.68
C GLU A 995 24.66 -21.86 -21.14
N GLU A 996 25.35 -21.15 -22.02
CA GLU A 996 25.22 -21.33 -23.46
C GLU A 996 25.50 -22.80 -23.75
N ALA A 997 24.46 -23.54 -24.15
CA ALA A 997 24.56 -24.97 -24.42
C ALA A 997 25.73 -25.23 -25.39
N PRO A 998 26.76 -26.00 -24.98
CA PRO A 998 28.04 -25.99 -25.66
C PRO A 998 27.89 -26.48 -27.09
N PHE A 999 28.25 -25.60 -28.03
CA PHE A 999 28.22 -25.89 -29.46
C PHE A 999 29.23 -26.99 -29.79
N GLU A 1000 28.74 -28.19 -30.15
CA GLU A 1000 29.59 -29.33 -30.52
C GLU A 1000 30.31 -29.07 -31.86
N GLU A 1001 31.52 -28.51 -31.82
CA GLU A 1001 32.44 -28.62 -32.96
C GLU A 1001 32.93 -30.08 -33.10
N PRO A 1002 32.95 -30.65 -34.31
CA PRO A 1002 33.28 -32.05 -34.52
C PRO A 1002 34.76 -32.34 -34.24
N ALA A 1003 35.02 -33.44 -33.54
CA ALA A 1003 36.31 -33.75 -32.94
C ALA A 1003 37.49 -33.87 -33.93
N THR A 1004 38.62 -33.28 -33.56
CA THR A 1004 39.96 -33.61 -34.09
C THR A 1004 40.94 -33.91 -32.97
N GLU A 1005 41.81 -34.89 -33.22
CA GLU A 1005 42.52 -35.76 -32.28
C GLU A 1005 43.48 -35.10 -31.23
N GLU A 1006 43.65 -35.79 -30.10
CA GLU A 1006 44.71 -35.64 -29.08
C GLU A 1006 46.14 -35.95 -29.67
N PRO A 1007 47.30 -35.81 -28.95
CA PRO A 1007 47.49 -35.73 -27.48
C PRO A 1007 48.48 -34.66 -26.94
N GLY A 1008 48.45 -34.35 -25.62
CA GLY A 1008 49.20 -33.21 -25.04
C GLY A 1008 50.01 -33.36 -23.72
N LYS A 1009 49.67 -34.27 -22.78
CA LYS A 1009 50.42 -34.62 -21.54
C LYS A 1009 50.87 -33.51 -20.54
N VAL A 1010 50.34 -33.61 -19.30
CA VAL A 1010 51.02 -33.38 -17.98
C VAL A 1010 51.48 -31.94 -17.62
N GLY A 1011 51.23 -31.38 -16.42
CA GLY A 1011 50.40 -31.84 -15.29
C GLY A 1011 50.79 -31.22 -13.92
N ARG A 1012 49.86 -31.25 -12.95
CA ARG A 1012 50.01 -31.10 -11.47
C ARG A 1012 51.19 -30.25 -10.91
N ARG A 1013 50.89 -29.13 -10.23
CA ARG A 1013 50.93 -29.05 -8.73
C ARG A 1013 50.54 -27.68 -8.10
N ARG A 1014 49.98 -27.80 -6.87
CA ARG A 1014 49.89 -26.76 -5.80
C ARG A 1014 51.31 -26.23 -5.44
N ARG A 1015 51.54 -25.11 -4.73
CA ARG A 1015 50.94 -24.66 -3.45
C ARG A 1015 51.54 -23.32 -2.95
N SER A 1016 50.82 -22.65 -2.03
CA SER A 1016 51.35 -21.83 -0.89
C SER A 1016 51.90 -20.40 -1.07
N ARG A 1017 51.06 -19.43 -0.67
CA ARG A 1017 51.33 -18.27 0.23
C ARG A 1017 52.77 -18.01 0.72
N ARG A 1018 53.21 -16.74 0.63
CA ARG A 1018 53.59 -15.87 1.78
C ARG A 1018 53.68 -14.38 1.41
N ARG A 1019 53.30 -13.49 2.34
CA ARG A 1019 53.56 -12.02 2.36
C ARG A 1019 54.88 -11.74 3.14
N PRO A 1020 55.30 -10.48 3.39
CA PRO A 1020 55.72 -9.43 2.44
C PRO A 1020 57.12 -8.87 2.84
N MET A 1021 57.63 -7.83 2.17
CA MET A 1021 58.63 -6.94 2.78
C MET A 1021 58.66 -5.54 2.12
N ASP A 1022 58.85 -4.50 2.92
CA ASP A 1022 58.97 -3.10 2.46
C ASP A 1022 60.35 -2.77 1.88
N SER A 1023 60.45 -1.75 1.03
CA SER A 1023 61.06 -0.45 1.43
C SER A 1023 61.34 0.53 0.27
N ASN A 1024 61.29 1.83 0.61
CA ASN A 1024 61.98 2.98 0.01
C ASN A 1024 62.17 3.10 -1.52
N GLY A 1025 61.46 4.09 -2.09
CA GLY A 1025 62.04 5.45 -2.14
C GLY A 1025 62.63 5.93 -3.48
N GLY A 1026 62.06 7.03 -4.01
CA GLY A 1026 62.63 7.81 -5.12
C GLY A 1026 62.03 9.22 -5.17
N ARG A 1027 62.87 10.27 -5.13
CA ARG A 1027 62.45 11.68 -5.26
C ARG A 1027 62.73 12.20 -6.67
N GLY A 1028 61.77 12.90 -7.26
CA GLY A 1028 61.96 13.85 -8.37
C GLY A 1028 61.40 15.23 -7.99
N LYS A 1029 61.93 16.31 -8.57
CA LYS A 1029 61.58 17.71 -8.26
C LYS A 1029 61.50 18.56 -9.54
N SER A 1030 61.01 19.79 -9.39
CA SER A 1030 60.99 20.92 -10.35
C SER A 1030 59.89 20.89 -11.42
N ASN A 1031 59.29 22.02 -11.83
CA ASN A 1031 59.34 23.41 -11.31
C ASN A 1031 58.05 24.20 -11.70
N ALA A 1032 57.75 25.28 -10.98
CA ALA A 1032 56.77 26.32 -11.38
C ALA A 1032 57.46 27.47 -12.15
N PRO A 1033 56.72 28.44 -12.75
CA PRO A 1033 56.07 29.54 -12.00
C PRO A 1033 54.57 29.73 -12.34
N GLU A 1034 53.67 30.42 -11.61
CA GLU A 1034 53.66 31.55 -10.62
C GLU A 1034 53.17 32.91 -11.22
N GLY A 1035 52.27 33.62 -10.50
CA GLY A 1035 51.55 34.84 -10.92
C GLY A 1035 50.04 34.80 -10.57
N PHE A 1036 49.60 35.13 -9.34
CA PHE A 1036 49.15 36.47 -8.86
C PHE A 1036 47.88 37.00 -9.58
N ASP A 1037 46.83 37.55 -8.96
CA ASP A 1037 46.48 37.95 -7.56
C ASP A 1037 44.93 38.20 -7.54
N GLU A 1038 44.11 38.30 -6.49
CA GLU A 1038 44.06 38.08 -5.03
C GLU A 1038 42.57 38.39 -4.63
N LEU A 1039 42.23 38.51 -3.33
CA LEU A 1039 40.90 38.77 -2.74
C LEU A 1039 39.91 37.57 -2.74
N GLY A 1040 39.47 37.03 -1.60
CA GLY A 1040 39.90 37.26 -0.20
C GLY A 1040 38.81 36.90 0.83
N LEU A 1041 39.23 36.33 1.97
CA LEU A 1041 38.40 35.90 3.12
C LEU A 1041 37.49 34.67 2.85
N GLY A 1042 37.52 33.57 3.63
CA GLY A 1042 38.47 33.15 4.68
C GLY A 1042 37.80 32.63 5.96
N VAL A 1043 37.59 31.32 6.07
CA VAL A 1043 37.20 30.63 7.33
C VAL A 1043 38.06 29.37 7.51
N MET A 1044 38.61 29.18 8.71
CA MET A 1044 39.57 28.10 9.01
C MET A 1044 38.89 26.86 9.58
N PHE A 1045 39.15 25.69 8.98
CA PHE A 1045 38.88 24.41 9.61
C PHE A 1045 40.00 24.04 10.60
N ARG A 1046 39.62 23.66 11.83
CA ARG A 1046 40.49 22.89 12.72
C ARG A 1046 40.21 21.41 12.54
N LYS A 1047 41.17 20.66 12.00
CA LYS A 1047 41.27 19.23 12.29
C LYS A 1047 41.50 19.02 13.79
N ARG A 1048 41.09 17.86 14.27
CA ARG A 1048 41.67 17.22 15.44
C ARG A 1048 41.97 15.77 15.07
N ASP A 1049 43.07 15.28 15.60
CA ASP A 1049 43.61 13.94 15.36
C ASP A 1049 42.90 12.87 16.21
#